data_AF-A0AAD1W063-F1
#
_entry.id   AF-A0AAD1W063-F1
#
_cell.length_a   1.000
_cell.length_b   1.000
_cell.length_c   1.000
_cell.angle_alpha   90.00
_cell.angle_beta   90.00
_cell.angle_gamma   90.00
#
_symmetry.space_group_name_H-M   'P 1'
#
loop_
_entity.id
_entity.type
_entity.pdbx_description
1 polymer ?
#
loop_
_entity_poly.entity_id
_entity_poly.type
_entity_poly.pdbx_seq_one_letter_code
_entity_poly.pdbx_strand_id
1 'polypeptide(L)'
;MPAERKKLVNMDEKDLSGCSKDKEYSDKKTINRERSKDEMKAASKREASKLTEEKKKKTDDDKRKKEEKECKKREEDQVKAEEEQKRKEQEEKNVDEEERRKQEEEFVNKQEEAASQLKEKEEAHQLHQEAWERHQARKELRSKNQNAPENRPEENFFSRLDSSLKKNTAFVKKLKTMTEQQRDSLSHDFNGLNLSKYIAEAAASIVEAKLKISDVNCAVHLCSLFHQRYADFAQSLLQVWKKHFEARKEEKTPNITKLRTDLRFIAELTIIGIFTDKEGLSLIYEQLKNIINADRESHTHVSVVISFCRHCGDDIAGLVPRRVKCAAEKFNLNFPPSEIISPEKQQPFQNLLKEYFTSLTKHLKRDHRELQNIERQNRRILHTKGELSEDRHKQFEEFATSYQKLLANSQSLADLLDENLPELPQDKPVAEEHGPGIDIFTPGKPGDYDLEGGIWEDEDARNFYENMIDLKAFVPAILFKDNERSSQSSKDAKEKDIPTTEELELELESLDINDEAMELEGVEEAEDLAKKLLDEQEQEDEEASTGSHLKLIVDAFIQQLPNCVNRDLIDKAAMDFCMNMNTKANRRKLVRALFIVPRQRLDLLPFYARLVATLHPCMSDIAEDLCSMLKGDFRFHVRKKDQINIETKNKTVRFIGELAKFKMFCKTDTLHCLKMLLSDFSHHHIEMACTLLETCGRFLFRSPDSHLRTSVLLEQMMRKKQAMHLDARYVTMVENAYYYCNPPPAEKTVRKKRPPLQEYIRKLLYKDLSKVTTEKVLRQMRKLPWQDPEVKEYVISCMINIYNVKYNSIHCVANLLAGLVLYQEDVGIHVVDGVLEDIRLGMEVNQPKFNQRRISSAKFLGELYNYRMVESAVIFRTLYSFITFGVNTDGSSSALDPPEHLFRIRLVCTILDTCGQYFDRGSSKRKLDCFLVYFQRYVWWKKNLDVWTKDHPFPIDIDYMITDTLELLRPKMKLCNSLNEATRQVQDLEREFLDS
;
A
#
# COMPACT_ATOMS: atom_id res chain seq x y z
N MET A 1 24.18 -36.16 11.31
CA MET A 1 25.43 -36.35 10.52
C MET A 1 25.04 -36.81 9.11
N PRO A 2 25.88 -36.60 8.07
CA PRO A 2 25.42 -36.56 6.67
C PRO A 2 25.77 -37.80 5.81
N ALA A 3 25.42 -37.71 4.51
CA ALA A 3 25.67 -38.66 3.40
C ALA A 3 24.69 -39.86 3.31
N GLU A 4 24.41 -40.48 2.15
CA GLU A 4 24.98 -40.39 0.78
C GLU A 4 23.91 -40.22 -0.34
N ARG A 5 24.36 -40.03 -1.60
CA ARG A 5 23.54 -40.18 -2.83
C ARG A 5 23.71 -41.57 -3.46
N LYS A 6 22.67 -42.13 -4.10
CA LYS A 6 22.81 -43.01 -5.30
C LYS A 6 21.49 -43.19 -6.07
N LYS A 7 21.59 -43.65 -7.33
CA LYS A 7 20.48 -43.90 -8.29
C LYS A 7 20.35 -45.40 -8.62
N LEU A 8 19.13 -45.87 -8.82
CA LEU A 8 18.66 -46.97 -9.70
C LEU A 8 17.24 -46.53 -10.18
N VAL A 9 16.73 -46.64 -11.43
CA VAL A 9 16.97 -47.44 -12.66
C VAL A 9 16.07 -48.69 -12.80
N ASN A 10 15.03 -48.50 -13.64
CA ASN A 10 14.24 -49.38 -14.53
C ASN A 10 13.82 -50.83 -14.17
N MET A 11 12.54 -51.10 -14.50
CA MET A 11 12.05 -52.17 -15.40
C MET A 11 11.16 -51.47 -16.46
N ASP A 12 11.06 -51.83 -17.76
CA ASP A 12 10.90 -53.13 -18.44
C ASP A 12 9.51 -53.76 -18.20
N GLU A 13 8.74 -54.28 -19.17
CA GLU A 13 8.77 -54.36 -20.66
C GLU A 13 7.31 -54.11 -21.16
N LYS A 14 6.85 -54.07 -22.43
CA LYS A 14 7.26 -54.38 -23.83
C LYS A 14 6.25 -53.61 -24.76
N ASP A 15 6.12 -53.64 -26.09
CA ASP A 15 6.77 -54.05 -27.37
C ASP A 15 6.01 -53.22 -28.48
N LEU A 16 6.03 -53.28 -29.84
CA LEU A 16 6.63 -53.93 -31.03
C LEU A 16 6.57 -52.79 -32.13
N SER A 17 7.20 -52.77 -33.31
CA SER A 17 8.35 -53.45 -33.95
C SER A 17 8.59 -52.84 -35.35
N GLY A 18 9.85 -52.71 -35.82
CA GLY A 18 10.21 -52.50 -37.24
C GLY A 18 9.85 -51.13 -37.87
N CYS A 19 10.71 -50.12 -38.07
CA CYS A 19 12.17 -49.98 -38.21
C CYS A 19 12.72 -49.98 -39.66
N SER A 20 13.62 -49.02 -39.95
CA SER A 20 14.50 -48.87 -41.15
C SER A 20 13.89 -48.42 -42.50
N LYS A 21 14.62 -47.74 -43.40
CA LYS A 21 15.66 -46.68 -43.26
C LYS A 21 16.01 -46.04 -44.63
N ASP A 22 16.79 -44.96 -44.58
CA ASP A 22 17.75 -44.46 -45.59
C ASP A 22 17.29 -44.04 -47.03
N LYS A 23 17.35 -42.71 -47.24
CA LYS A 23 18.13 -41.98 -48.27
C LYS A 23 18.02 -42.26 -49.80
N GLU A 24 17.85 -41.13 -50.50
CA GLU A 24 18.66 -40.61 -51.64
C GLU A 24 18.29 -40.80 -53.13
N TYR A 25 18.41 -39.66 -53.83
CA TYR A 25 18.65 -39.41 -55.26
C TYR A 25 17.57 -39.70 -56.33
N SER A 26 17.88 -39.22 -57.54
CA SER A 26 16.98 -38.78 -58.61
C SER A 26 17.26 -39.45 -59.95
N ASP A 27 16.32 -39.41 -60.90
CA ASP A 27 16.68 -38.96 -62.26
C ASP A 27 15.48 -38.38 -63.07
N LYS A 28 15.78 -37.87 -64.27
CA LYS A 28 14.94 -37.14 -65.24
C LYS A 28 14.47 -38.04 -66.40
N LYS A 29 13.49 -37.57 -67.20
CA LYS A 29 13.63 -37.42 -68.68
C LYS A 29 12.50 -36.62 -69.36
N THR A 30 12.71 -36.26 -70.64
CA THR A 30 12.05 -35.20 -71.45
C THR A 30 11.75 -35.63 -72.92
N ILE A 31 11.44 -34.64 -73.81
CA ILE A 31 11.29 -34.61 -75.31
C ILE A 31 9.81 -34.72 -75.77
N ASN A 32 9.23 -34.02 -76.79
CA ASN A 32 9.67 -33.12 -77.91
C ASN A 32 9.33 -31.61 -77.66
N ARG A 33 9.53 -30.54 -78.50
CA ARG A 33 9.78 -30.25 -79.96
C ARG A 33 8.47 -30.01 -80.79
N GLU A 34 8.32 -29.07 -81.76
CA GLU A 34 9.21 -28.24 -82.63
C GLU A 34 8.67 -26.76 -82.86
N ARG A 35 9.47 -25.69 -83.08
CA ARG A 35 9.84 -24.92 -84.34
C ARG A 35 8.70 -24.50 -85.32
N SER A 36 8.71 -23.35 -86.06
CA SER A 36 9.59 -22.14 -86.12
C SER A 36 9.14 -21.01 -87.13
N LYS A 37 9.65 -19.76 -86.95
CA LYS A 37 10.07 -18.71 -87.95
C LYS A 37 9.11 -17.67 -88.62
N ASP A 38 9.56 -16.40 -88.51
CA ASP A 38 9.77 -15.28 -89.48
C ASP A 38 8.66 -14.46 -90.23
N GLU A 39 8.66 -13.16 -89.89
CA GLU A 39 8.60 -11.89 -90.68
C GLU A 39 7.52 -11.44 -91.71
N MET A 40 7.11 -10.17 -91.52
CA MET A 40 6.70 -9.09 -92.45
C MET A 40 5.70 -9.32 -93.62
N LYS A 41 4.57 -8.58 -93.56
CA LYS A 41 4.13 -7.68 -94.66
C LYS A 41 3.09 -6.63 -94.20
N ALA A 42 2.84 -5.62 -95.04
CA ALA A 42 2.21 -4.36 -94.65
C ALA A 42 0.79 -4.13 -95.19
N ALA A 43 0.04 -3.29 -94.45
CA ALA A 43 -1.05 -2.40 -94.87
C ALA A 43 -2.17 -2.90 -95.82
N SER A 44 -3.42 -2.93 -95.31
CA SER A 44 -4.46 -1.99 -95.80
C SER A 44 -5.83 -2.08 -95.09
N LYS A 45 -6.52 -0.93 -95.10
CA LYS A 45 -7.98 -0.68 -94.94
C LYS A 45 -8.65 -0.80 -93.55
N ARG A 46 -8.93 0.39 -93.01
CA ARG A 46 -10.22 0.88 -92.43
C ARG A 46 -10.73 0.18 -91.16
N GLU A 47 -10.64 0.80 -89.98
CA GLU A 47 -11.44 1.97 -89.53
C GLU A 47 -12.95 1.69 -89.45
N ALA A 48 -13.36 1.04 -88.35
CA ALA A 48 -14.76 1.00 -87.87
C ALA A 48 -14.91 0.65 -86.37
N SER A 49 -13.87 0.11 -85.70
CA SER A 49 -14.03 -0.67 -84.46
C SER A 49 -13.19 -0.21 -83.25
N LYS A 50 -12.37 0.84 -83.36
CA LYS A 50 -11.33 1.15 -82.36
C LYS A 50 -11.79 1.85 -81.07
N LEU A 51 -13.06 2.28 -80.96
CA LEU A 51 -13.57 3.00 -79.77
C LEU A 51 -14.27 2.11 -78.72
N THR A 52 -14.40 0.80 -78.97
CA THR A 52 -15.10 -0.14 -78.07
C THR A 52 -14.20 -1.12 -77.33
N GLU A 53 -12.97 -1.36 -77.77
CA GLU A 53 -12.07 -2.33 -77.10
C GLU A 53 -11.30 -1.74 -75.90
N GLU A 54 -10.81 -0.49 -75.98
CA GLU A 54 -10.01 0.11 -74.91
C GLU A 54 -10.77 0.28 -73.59
N LYS A 55 -12.09 0.56 -73.66
CA LYS A 55 -12.97 0.59 -72.47
C LYS A 55 -13.16 -0.79 -71.82
N LYS A 56 -13.05 -1.87 -72.59
CA LYS A 56 -13.27 -3.25 -72.12
C LYS A 56 -12.01 -3.85 -71.50
N LYS A 57 -10.85 -3.62 -72.14
CA LYS A 57 -9.57 -4.11 -71.61
C LYS A 57 -9.21 -3.51 -70.24
N LYS A 58 -9.51 -2.22 -70.04
CA LYS A 58 -9.24 -1.52 -68.78
C LYS A 58 -10.11 -1.99 -67.61
N THR A 59 -11.32 -2.48 -67.88
CA THR A 59 -12.23 -2.99 -66.83
C THR A 59 -11.91 -4.41 -66.37
N ASP A 60 -11.31 -5.25 -67.21
CA ASP A 60 -10.93 -6.63 -66.83
C ASP A 60 -9.62 -6.68 -66.01
N ASP A 61 -8.63 -5.82 -66.30
CA ASP A 61 -7.39 -5.74 -65.51
C ASP A 61 -7.62 -5.16 -64.09
N ASP A 62 -8.49 -4.16 -63.97
CA ASP A 62 -8.90 -3.62 -62.65
C ASP A 62 -9.73 -4.64 -61.85
N LYS A 63 -10.48 -5.52 -62.55
CA LYS A 63 -11.18 -6.65 -61.91
C LYS A 63 -10.20 -7.65 -61.31
N ARG A 64 -9.23 -8.12 -62.09
CA ARG A 64 -8.22 -9.10 -61.63
C ARG A 64 -7.40 -8.58 -60.45
N LYS A 65 -6.96 -7.31 -60.49
CA LYS A 65 -6.25 -6.68 -59.37
C LYS A 65 -7.10 -6.53 -58.11
N LYS A 66 -8.42 -6.48 -58.24
CA LYS A 66 -9.38 -6.43 -57.12
C LYS A 66 -9.61 -7.81 -56.53
N GLU A 67 -9.78 -8.83 -57.38
CA GLU A 67 -9.92 -10.24 -57.00
C GLU A 67 -8.64 -10.76 -56.31
N GLU A 68 -7.45 -10.43 -56.83
CA GLU A 68 -6.16 -10.78 -56.21
C GLU A 68 -5.94 -10.09 -54.86
N LYS A 69 -6.37 -8.83 -54.71
CA LYS A 69 -6.38 -8.14 -53.41
C LYS A 69 -7.38 -8.74 -52.43
N GLU A 70 -8.56 -9.17 -52.87
CA GLU A 70 -9.50 -9.89 -52.01
C GLU A 70 -8.94 -11.24 -51.56
N CYS A 71 -8.24 -11.97 -52.43
CA CYS A 71 -7.63 -13.25 -52.08
C CYS A 71 -6.60 -13.09 -50.97
N LYS A 72 -5.61 -12.19 -51.15
CA LYS A 72 -4.59 -11.91 -50.12
C LYS A 72 -5.18 -11.36 -48.83
N LYS A 73 -6.22 -10.53 -48.92
CA LYS A 73 -6.91 -10.05 -47.71
C LYS A 73 -7.60 -11.19 -46.96
N ARG A 74 -8.22 -12.15 -47.64
CA ARG A 74 -8.83 -13.33 -47.01
C ARG A 74 -7.79 -14.24 -46.36
N GLU A 75 -6.60 -14.38 -46.94
CA GLU A 75 -5.47 -15.10 -46.33
C GLU A 75 -4.97 -14.38 -45.07
N GLU A 76 -4.75 -13.05 -45.13
CA GLU A 76 -4.39 -12.26 -43.94
C GLU A 76 -5.47 -12.32 -42.83
N ASP A 77 -6.74 -12.23 -43.21
CA ASP A 77 -7.85 -12.27 -42.25
C ASP A 77 -8.04 -13.68 -41.66
N GLN A 78 -7.67 -14.75 -42.38
CA GLN A 78 -7.58 -16.11 -41.82
C GLN A 78 -6.42 -16.28 -40.84
N VAL A 79 -5.22 -15.77 -41.16
CA VAL A 79 -4.06 -15.85 -40.25
C VAL A 79 -4.35 -15.08 -38.95
N LYS A 80 -4.95 -13.89 -39.05
CA LYS A 80 -5.41 -13.11 -37.88
C LYS A 80 -6.45 -13.89 -37.05
N ALA A 81 -7.38 -14.61 -37.69
CA ALA A 81 -8.36 -15.43 -36.99
C ALA A 81 -7.71 -16.61 -36.23
N GLU A 82 -6.70 -17.28 -36.81
CA GLU A 82 -5.93 -18.31 -36.10
C GLU A 82 -5.12 -17.75 -34.92
N GLU A 83 -4.48 -16.58 -35.08
CA GLU A 83 -3.77 -15.93 -33.99
C GLU A 83 -4.71 -15.48 -32.87
N GLU A 84 -5.87 -14.92 -33.21
CA GLU A 84 -6.91 -14.53 -32.24
C GLU A 84 -7.49 -15.75 -31.52
N GLN A 85 -7.66 -16.89 -32.22
CA GLN A 85 -8.10 -18.13 -31.58
C GLN A 85 -7.03 -18.72 -30.64
N LYS A 86 -5.77 -18.83 -31.08
CA LYS A 86 -4.66 -19.29 -30.22
C LYS A 86 -4.48 -18.39 -29.00
N ARG A 87 -4.68 -17.07 -29.17
CA ARG A 87 -4.67 -16.10 -28.07
C ARG A 87 -5.83 -16.32 -27.09
N LYS A 88 -7.05 -16.59 -27.56
CA LYS A 88 -8.19 -16.95 -26.70
C LYS A 88 -7.94 -18.24 -25.93
N GLU A 89 -7.43 -19.28 -26.58
CA GLU A 89 -7.07 -20.54 -25.91
C GLU A 89 -5.96 -20.35 -24.85
N GLN A 90 -5.06 -19.37 -25.05
CA GLN A 90 -4.03 -19.02 -24.06
C GLN A 90 -4.61 -18.17 -22.92
N GLU A 91 -5.51 -17.23 -23.21
CA GLU A 91 -6.21 -16.42 -22.21
C GLU A 91 -7.16 -17.29 -21.35
N GLU A 92 -7.85 -18.29 -21.92
CA GLU A 92 -8.64 -19.28 -21.17
C GLU A 92 -7.75 -20.15 -20.26
N LYS A 93 -6.62 -20.67 -20.75
CA LYS A 93 -5.67 -21.45 -19.91
C LYS A 93 -5.12 -20.63 -18.75
N ASN A 94 -4.81 -19.36 -18.97
CA ASN A 94 -4.34 -18.46 -17.92
C ASN A 94 -5.44 -18.21 -16.86
N VAL A 95 -6.71 -18.09 -17.27
CA VAL A 95 -7.85 -17.93 -16.35
C VAL A 95 -8.12 -19.21 -15.56
N ASP A 96 -8.06 -20.38 -16.20
CA ASP A 96 -8.16 -21.69 -15.52
C ASP A 96 -7.05 -21.89 -14.47
N GLU A 97 -5.82 -21.44 -14.77
CA GLU A 97 -4.71 -21.48 -13.80
C GLU A 97 -4.92 -20.47 -12.66
N GLU A 98 -5.43 -19.26 -12.94
CA GLU A 98 -5.72 -18.25 -11.91
C GLU A 98 -6.91 -18.63 -11.02
N GLU A 99 -7.94 -19.30 -11.54
CA GLU A 99 -9.02 -19.87 -10.72
C GLU A 99 -8.55 -21.06 -9.87
N ARG A 100 -7.69 -21.94 -10.41
CA ARG A 100 -7.06 -23.02 -9.63
C ARG A 100 -6.23 -22.48 -8.47
N ARG A 101 -5.35 -21.50 -8.71
CA ARG A 101 -4.54 -20.88 -7.65
C ARG A 101 -5.39 -20.27 -6.53
N LYS A 102 -6.52 -19.63 -6.85
CA LYS A 102 -7.44 -19.09 -5.84
C LYS A 102 -8.17 -20.17 -5.04
N GLN A 103 -8.53 -21.28 -5.68
CA GLN A 103 -9.10 -22.45 -4.99
C GLN A 103 -8.06 -23.11 -4.09
N GLU A 104 -6.80 -23.18 -4.50
CA GLU A 104 -5.67 -23.65 -3.69
C GLU A 104 -5.40 -22.69 -2.51
N GLU A 105 -5.37 -21.37 -2.71
CA GLU A 105 -5.22 -20.37 -1.64
C GLU A 105 -6.39 -20.43 -0.64
N GLU A 106 -7.65 -20.54 -1.07
CA GLU A 106 -8.79 -20.73 -0.16
C GLU A 106 -8.71 -22.05 0.60
N PHE A 107 -8.22 -23.12 -0.03
CA PHE A 107 -8.06 -24.43 0.61
C PHE A 107 -6.93 -24.41 1.65
N VAL A 108 -5.80 -23.78 1.34
CA VAL A 108 -4.68 -23.56 2.28
C VAL A 108 -5.15 -22.74 3.48
N ASN A 109 -5.81 -21.59 3.27
CA ASN A 109 -6.32 -20.76 4.37
C ASN A 109 -7.28 -21.55 5.30
N LYS A 110 -8.17 -22.37 4.73
CA LYS A 110 -9.09 -23.23 5.51
C LYS A 110 -8.36 -24.36 6.25
N GLN A 111 -7.27 -24.91 5.68
CA GLN A 111 -6.41 -25.86 6.36
C GLN A 111 -5.60 -25.21 7.50
N GLU A 112 -5.07 -24.00 7.31
CA GLU A 112 -4.34 -23.27 8.34
C GLU A 112 -5.25 -22.88 9.51
N GLU A 113 -6.46 -22.40 9.24
CA GLU A 113 -7.44 -22.10 10.30
C GLU A 113 -7.83 -23.36 11.08
N ALA A 114 -8.13 -24.47 10.38
CA ALA A 114 -8.46 -25.75 11.02
C ALA A 114 -7.28 -26.31 11.85
N ALA A 115 -6.04 -26.19 11.35
CA ALA A 115 -4.84 -26.59 12.08
C ALA A 115 -4.59 -25.71 13.31
N SER A 116 -4.87 -24.41 13.22
CA SER A 116 -4.79 -23.46 14.34
C SER A 116 -5.80 -23.81 15.44
N GLN A 117 -7.05 -24.10 15.08
CA GLN A 117 -8.10 -24.55 16.02
C GLN A 117 -7.78 -25.92 16.65
N LEU A 118 -7.21 -26.85 15.88
CA LEU A 118 -6.75 -28.15 16.40
C LEU A 118 -5.65 -27.94 17.46
N LYS A 119 -4.63 -27.13 17.13
CA LYS A 119 -3.50 -26.83 18.00
C LYS A 119 -3.91 -26.11 19.29
N GLU A 120 -4.83 -25.15 19.21
CA GLU A 120 -5.39 -24.48 20.40
C GLU A 120 -6.11 -25.48 21.33
N LYS A 121 -6.85 -26.44 20.75
CA LYS A 121 -7.50 -27.51 21.52
C LYS A 121 -6.47 -28.44 22.17
N GLU A 122 -5.42 -28.83 21.45
CA GLU A 122 -4.32 -29.66 21.98
C GLU A 122 -3.59 -28.94 23.15
N GLU A 123 -3.22 -27.67 22.98
CA GLU A 123 -2.62 -26.85 24.04
C GLU A 123 -3.53 -26.74 25.28
N ALA A 124 -4.85 -26.61 25.10
CA ALA A 124 -5.82 -26.59 26.19
C ALA A 124 -5.95 -27.95 26.91
N HIS A 125 -5.87 -29.07 26.19
CA HIS A 125 -5.93 -30.41 26.79
C HIS A 125 -4.62 -30.75 27.53
N GLN A 126 -3.45 -30.34 27.01
CA GLN A 126 -2.18 -30.45 27.71
C GLN A 126 -2.20 -29.64 29.02
N LEU A 127 -2.66 -28.38 28.98
CA LEU A 127 -2.77 -27.53 30.17
C LEU A 127 -3.70 -28.13 31.24
N HIS A 128 -4.77 -28.81 30.82
CA HIS A 128 -5.69 -29.54 31.70
C HIS A 128 -5.04 -30.76 32.35
N GLN A 129 -4.30 -31.57 31.58
CA GLN A 129 -3.55 -32.71 32.09
C GLN A 129 -2.46 -32.28 33.09
N GLU A 130 -1.62 -31.29 32.73
CA GLU A 130 -0.55 -30.78 33.60
C GLU A 130 -1.08 -30.18 34.92
N ALA A 131 -2.30 -29.64 34.93
CA ALA A 131 -2.96 -29.18 36.15
C ALA A 131 -3.40 -30.34 37.04
N TRP A 132 -4.03 -31.38 36.49
CA TRP A 132 -4.47 -32.55 37.24
C TRP A 132 -3.32 -33.40 37.79
N GLU A 133 -2.27 -33.64 36.99
CA GLU A 133 -1.07 -34.35 37.45
C GLU A 133 -0.40 -33.62 38.63
N ARG A 134 -0.26 -32.29 38.53
CA ARG A 134 0.30 -31.44 39.59
C ARG A 134 -0.55 -31.47 40.86
N HIS A 135 -1.88 -31.33 40.74
CA HIS A 135 -2.80 -31.38 41.88
C HIS A 135 -2.72 -32.73 42.61
N GLN A 136 -2.80 -33.85 41.87
CA GLN A 136 -2.78 -35.19 42.50
C GLN A 136 -1.44 -35.49 43.18
N ALA A 137 -0.31 -35.21 42.53
CA ALA A 137 1.02 -35.42 43.13
C ALA A 137 1.23 -34.58 44.40
N ARG A 138 0.72 -33.34 44.43
CA ARG A 138 0.74 -32.48 45.63
C ARG A 138 -0.12 -33.04 46.76
N LYS A 139 -1.35 -33.47 46.44
CA LYS A 139 -2.32 -34.01 47.40
C LYS A 139 -1.84 -35.31 48.04
N GLU A 140 -1.25 -36.20 47.24
CA GLU A 140 -0.62 -37.45 47.71
C GLU A 140 0.57 -37.17 48.65
N LEU A 141 1.51 -36.30 48.24
CA LEU A 141 2.67 -35.95 49.06
C LEU A 141 2.27 -35.22 50.35
N ARG A 142 1.32 -34.29 50.30
CA ARG A 142 0.80 -33.58 51.50
C ARG A 142 0.23 -34.58 52.51
N SER A 143 -0.58 -35.54 52.06
CA SER A 143 -1.14 -36.59 52.93
C SER A 143 -0.04 -37.43 53.58
N LYS A 144 0.95 -37.90 52.81
CA LYS A 144 2.09 -38.68 53.33
C LYS A 144 2.96 -37.90 54.32
N ASN A 145 3.19 -36.62 54.05
CA ASN A 145 4.05 -35.76 54.89
C ASN A 145 3.34 -35.25 56.16
N GLN A 146 2.03 -35.05 56.12
CA GLN A 146 1.25 -34.71 57.32
C GLN A 146 1.09 -35.93 58.25
N ASN A 147 0.89 -37.13 57.69
CA ASN A 147 0.81 -38.39 58.46
C ASN A 147 2.20 -38.97 58.83
N ALA A 148 3.29 -38.31 58.45
CA ALA A 148 4.66 -38.75 58.73
C ALA A 148 4.95 -38.98 60.23
N PRO A 149 4.53 -38.14 61.20
CA PRO A 149 4.90 -38.31 62.60
C PRO A 149 4.47 -39.64 63.22
N GLU A 150 3.32 -40.17 62.82
CA GLU A 150 2.77 -41.45 63.30
C GLU A 150 3.42 -42.67 62.64
N ASN A 151 4.07 -42.47 61.49
CA ASN A 151 4.59 -43.54 60.63
C ASN A 151 6.13 -43.54 60.52
N ARG A 152 6.83 -42.78 61.37
CA ARG A 152 8.31 -42.76 61.39
C ARG A 152 8.86 -44.09 61.94
N PRO A 153 9.92 -44.66 61.35
CA PRO A 153 10.48 -45.92 61.80
C PRO A 153 11.24 -45.78 63.13
N GLU A 154 11.23 -46.84 63.94
CA GLU A 154 11.95 -46.91 65.22
C GLU A 154 13.46 -47.19 65.06
N GLU A 155 14.23 -47.09 66.15
CA GLU A 155 15.69 -47.31 66.20
C GLU A 155 16.14 -48.67 65.62
N ASN A 156 15.29 -49.71 65.77
CA ASN A 156 15.50 -51.06 65.22
C ASN A 156 15.52 -51.15 63.67
N PHE A 157 15.03 -50.11 62.98
CA PHE A 157 15.14 -49.96 61.54
C PHE A 157 16.49 -49.33 61.15
N PHE A 158 16.90 -48.27 61.86
CA PHE A 158 18.12 -47.52 61.57
C PHE A 158 19.40 -48.32 61.79
N SER A 159 19.40 -49.29 62.71
CA SER A 159 20.52 -50.20 62.95
C SER A 159 20.85 -51.12 61.75
N ARG A 160 19.91 -51.28 60.80
CA ARG A 160 20.07 -52.08 59.58
C ARG A 160 20.63 -51.29 58.39
N LEU A 161 20.80 -49.96 58.54
CA LEU A 161 21.17 -49.04 57.46
C LEU A 161 22.64 -48.59 57.55
N ASP A 162 23.24 -48.32 56.40
CA ASP A 162 24.67 -48.03 56.31
C ASP A 162 24.99 -46.65 56.91
N SER A 163 25.68 -46.70 58.06
CA SER A 163 26.07 -45.52 58.85
C SER A 163 27.50 -45.05 58.53
N SER A 164 28.12 -45.52 57.43
CA SER A 164 29.52 -45.19 57.13
C SER A 164 29.70 -43.74 56.69
N LEU A 165 30.69 -43.07 57.30
CA LEU A 165 31.05 -41.68 57.00
C LEU A 165 31.29 -41.47 55.50
N LYS A 166 31.94 -42.44 54.83
CA LYS A 166 32.27 -42.35 53.39
C LYS A 166 31.02 -42.28 52.51
N LYS A 167 30.02 -43.14 52.71
CA LYS A 167 28.80 -43.14 51.88
C LYS A 167 27.89 -41.96 52.23
N ASN A 168 27.68 -41.68 53.51
CA ASN A 168 26.81 -40.59 53.94
C ASN A 168 27.36 -39.22 53.49
N THR A 169 28.67 -38.96 53.64
CA THR A 169 29.30 -37.73 53.13
C THR A 169 29.24 -37.64 51.60
N ALA A 170 29.36 -38.77 50.88
CA ALA A 170 29.22 -38.79 49.42
C ALA A 170 27.78 -38.47 48.99
N PHE A 171 26.78 -39.03 49.67
CA PHE A 171 25.36 -38.73 49.41
C PHE A 171 25.04 -37.26 49.67
N VAL A 172 25.44 -36.71 50.82
CA VAL A 172 25.28 -35.28 51.14
C VAL A 172 25.93 -34.38 50.06
N LYS A 173 27.10 -34.77 49.53
CA LYS A 173 27.72 -34.06 48.39
C LYS A 173 26.91 -34.17 47.09
N LYS A 174 26.30 -35.31 46.77
CA LYS A 174 25.40 -35.45 45.60
C LYS A 174 24.21 -34.49 45.67
N LEU A 175 23.66 -34.23 46.86
CA LEU A 175 22.50 -33.34 47.02
C LEU A 175 22.75 -31.91 46.50
N LYS A 176 23.98 -31.39 46.59
CA LYS A 176 24.33 -30.05 46.05
C LYS A 176 24.19 -29.92 44.52
N THR A 177 24.12 -31.05 43.80
CA THR A 177 24.05 -31.12 42.34
C THR A 177 22.96 -32.09 41.86
N MET A 178 21.88 -32.25 42.63
CA MET A 178 20.75 -33.12 42.26
C MET A 178 20.05 -32.63 40.98
N THR A 179 19.57 -33.57 40.16
CA THR A 179 18.76 -33.30 38.96
C THR A 179 17.57 -34.24 38.88
N GLU A 180 16.58 -33.91 38.04
CA GLU A 180 15.39 -34.74 37.86
C GLU A 180 15.73 -36.18 37.42
N GLN A 181 16.71 -36.34 36.53
CA GLN A 181 17.22 -37.64 36.07
C GLN A 181 17.85 -38.50 37.19
N GLN A 182 18.21 -37.91 38.32
CA GLN A 182 18.83 -38.62 39.44
C GLN A 182 17.82 -39.11 40.49
N ARG A 183 16.53 -38.75 40.37
CA ARG A 183 15.45 -39.04 41.35
C ARG A 183 15.54 -40.45 41.93
N ASP A 184 15.52 -41.47 41.07
CA ASP A 184 15.47 -42.86 41.52
C ASP A 184 16.80 -43.32 42.11
N SER A 185 17.93 -42.91 41.53
CA SER A 185 19.27 -43.23 42.05
C SER A 185 19.53 -42.62 43.44
N LEU A 186 19.04 -41.40 43.69
CA LEU A 186 19.15 -40.72 44.97
C LEU A 186 18.14 -41.29 45.97
N SER A 187 16.96 -41.73 45.52
CA SER A 187 15.99 -42.44 46.37
C SER A 187 16.50 -43.82 46.79
N HIS A 188 17.18 -44.54 45.89
CA HIS A 188 17.84 -45.82 46.19
C HIS A 188 18.97 -45.64 47.21
N ASP A 189 19.90 -44.70 46.96
CA ASP A 189 20.97 -44.38 47.90
C ASP A 189 20.43 -43.96 49.27
N PHE A 190 19.44 -43.05 49.30
CA PHE A 190 18.78 -42.61 50.54
C PHE A 190 18.21 -43.78 51.34
N ASN A 191 17.54 -44.71 50.67
CA ASN A 191 16.85 -45.81 51.33
C ASN A 191 17.80 -46.73 52.12
N GLY A 192 19.03 -46.93 51.64
CA GLY A 192 20.05 -47.78 52.28
C GLY A 192 20.94 -47.07 53.33
N LEU A 193 20.79 -45.77 53.56
CA LEU A 193 21.68 -44.97 54.41
C LEU A 193 21.06 -44.56 55.75
N ASN A 194 21.88 -44.50 56.80
CA ASN A 194 21.51 -43.92 58.09
C ASN A 194 21.98 -42.46 58.19
N LEU A 195 21.14 -41.54 57.73
CA LEU A 195 21.43 -40.11 57.67
C LEU A 195 21.14 -39.34 58.98
N SER A 196 20.78 -40.02 60.08
CA SER A 196 20.37 -39.38 61.35
C SER A 196 21.42 -38.42 61.95
N LYS A 197 22.70 -38.63 61.65
CA LYS A 197 23.83 -37.79 62.10
C LYS A 197 24.25 -36.71 61.08
N TYR A 198 23.55 -36.60 59.95
CA TYR A 198 23.92 -35.77 58.79
C TYR A 198 22.79 -34.83 58.34
N ILE A 199 21.75 -34.66 59.16
CA ILE A 199 20.52 -33.92 58.84
C ILE A 199 20.80 -32.44 58.57
N ALA A 200 21.71 -31.82 59.33
CA ALA A 200 22.08 -30.41 59.16
C ALA A 200 22.86 -30.18 57.86
N GLU A 201 23.82 -31.06 57.54
CA GLU A 201 24.63 -30.97 56.32
C GLU A 201 23.84 -31.34 55.06
N ALA A 202 22.88 -32.26 55.18
CA ALA A 202 21.90 -32.56 54.13
C ALA A 202 21.00 -31.35 53.86
N ALA A 203 20.42 -30.73 54.90
CA ALA A 203 19.62 -29.52 54.77
C ALA A 203 20.41 -28.35 54.15
N ALA A 204 21.64 -28.10 54.61
CA ALA A 204 22.54 -27.12 54.00
C ALA A 204 22.80 -27.42 52.51
N SER A 205 23.08 -28.69 52.18
CA SER A 205 23.35 -29.10 50.80
C SER A 205 22.14 -28.98 49.87
N ILE A 206 20.93 -29.14 50.40
CA ILE A 206 19.67 -28.94 49.66
C ILE A 206 19.43 -27.44 49.40
N VAL A 207 19.64 -26.57 50.40
CA VAL A 207 19.42 -25.12 50.26
C VAL A 207 20.49 -24.45 49.38
N GLU A 208 21.73 -24.93 49.42
CA GLU A 208 22.80 -24.45 48.53
C GLU A 208 22.66 -24.92 47.06
N ALA A 209 21.88 -25.99 46.80
CA ALA A 209 21.83 -26.66 45.50
C ALA A 209 21.39 -25.71 44.35
N LYS A 210 22.15 -25.69 43.25
CA LYS A 210 21.88 -24.84 42.07
C LYS A 210 20.88 -25.53 41.12
N LEU A 211 19.67 -25.78 41.62
CA LEU A 211 18.56 -26.41 40.89
C LEU A 211 18.13 -25.59 39.67
N LYS A 212 17.76 -26.26 38.57
CA LYS A 212 16.91 -25.66 37.52
C LYS A 212 15.44 -25.74 37.94
N ILE A 213 14.56 -25.03 37.22
CA ILE A 213 13.11 -25.09 37.42
C ILE A 213 12.56 -26.53 37.23
N SER A 214 13.16 -27.34 36.36
CA SER A 214 12.82 -28.76 36.20
C SER A 214 13.16 -29.61 37.43
N ASP A 215 14.29 -29.35 38.08
CA ASP A 215 14.86 -30.23 39.12
C ASP A 215 14.20 -30.04 40.50
N VAL A 216 13.35 -29.01 40.66
CA VAL A 216 12.64 -28.72 41.92
C VAL A 216 11.77 -29.90 42.36
N ASN A 217 11.15 -30.64 41.43
CA ASN A 217 10.26 -31.74 41.78
C ASN A 217 11.03 -32.93 42.39
N CYS A 218 12.23 -33.23 41.89
CA CYS A 218 13.16 -34.19 42.50
C CYS A 218 13.64 -33.74 43.88
N ALA A 219 13.95 -32.44 44.05
CA ALA A 219 14.36 -31.90 45.34
C ALA A 219 13.24 -31.99 46.41
N VAL A 220 12.00 -31.66 46.03
CA VAL A 220 10.77 -31.78 46.84
C VAL A 220 10.47 -33.24 47.22
N HIS A 221 10.69 -34.18 46.28
CA HIS A 221 10.58 -35.62 46.52
C HIS A 221 11.60 -36.12 47.54
N LEU A 222 12.89 -35.77 47.38
CA LEU A 222 13.92 -36.15 48.34
C LEU A 222 13.66 -35.53 49.73
N CYS A 223 13.22 -34.27 49.80
CA CYS A 223 12.80 -33.65 51.06
C CYS A 223 11.63 -34.41 51.73
N SER A 224 10.70 -34.94 50.95
CA SER A 224 9.59 -35.76 51.48
C SER A 224 10.11 -37.06 52.10
N LEU A 225 11.02 -37.76 51.43
CA LEU A 225 11.67 -38.97 51.98
C LEU A 225 12.44 -38.66 53.28
N PHE A 226 13.17 -37.55 53.33
CA PHE A 226 13.85 -37.09 54.54
C PHE A 226 12.85 -36.79 55.69
N HIS A 227 11.79 -36.03 55.42
CA HIS A 227 10.76 -35.66 56.42
C HIS A 227 9.96 -36.85 56.96
N GLN A 228 9.66 -37.82 56.10
CA GLN A 228 8.97 -39.07 56.47
C GLN A 228 9.86 -39.98 57.33
N ARG A 229 11.19 -39.93 57.19
CA ARG A 229 12.12 -40.76 57.95
C ARG A 229 12.70 -40.09 59.20
N TYR A 230 12.94 -38.78 59.18
CA TYR A 230 13.68 -38.05 60.21
C TYR A 230 12.87 -36.85 60.74
N ALA A 231 12.63 -36.80 62.06
CA ALA A 231 11.85 -35.74 62.68
C ALA A 231 12.53 -34.35 62.58
N ASP A 232 13.83 -34.30 62.83
CA ASP A 232 14.61 -33.05 62.93
C ASP A 232 14.78 -32.33 61.58
N PHE A 233 14.46 -32.99 60.46
CA PHE A 233 14.74 -32.50 59.12
C PHE A 233 13.97 -31.23 58.77
N ALA A 234 12.66 -31.18 59.00
CA ALA A 234 11.84 -30.02 58.65
C ALA A 234 12.27 -28.76 59.41
N GLN A 235 12.54 -28.89 60.72
CA GLN A 235 13.02 -27.78 61.55
C GLN A 235 14.41 -27.31 61.12
N SER A 236 15.33 -28.26 60.83
CA SER A 236 16.67 -27.95 60.32
C SER A 236 16.60 -27.22 58.97
N LEU A 237 15.80 -27.73 58.02
CA LEU A 237 15.61 -27.15 56.69
C LEU A 237 15.02 -25.73 56.78
N LEU A 238 14.01 -25.52 57.62
CA LEU A 238 13.41 -24.19 57.83
C LEU A 238 14.41 -23.20 58.45
N GLN A 239 15.24 -23.63 59.39
CA GLN A 239 16.27 -22.78 60.01
C GLN A 239 17.37 -22.40 59.01
N VAL A 240 17.79 -23.35 58.15
CA VAL A 240 18.76 -23.08 57.08
C VAL A 240 18.18 -22.13 56.03
N TRP A 241 16.93 -22.30 55.60
CA TRP A 241 16.27 -21.37 54.67
C TRP A 241 16.20 -19.94 55.23
N LYS A 242 15.83 -19.77 56.51
CA LYS A 242 15.81 -18.45 57.16
C LYS A 242 17.18 -17.80 57.18
N LYS A 243 18.24 -18.54 57.56
CA LYS A 243 19.63 -18.03 57.52
C LYS A 243 20.08 -17.67 56.09
N HIS A 244 19.71 -18.47 55.10
CA HIS A 244 20.02 -18.23 53.69
C HIS A 244 19.36 -16.96 53.15
N PHE A 245 18.07 -16.73 53.46
CA PHE A 245 17.40 -15.50 53.05
C PHE A 245 17.86 -14.26 53.83
N GLU A 246 18.29 -14.40 55.09
CA GLU A 246 18.91 -13.28 55.83
C GLU A 246 20.26 -12.89 55.22
N ALA A 247 21.14 -13.87 54.95
CA ALA A 247 22.43 -13.65 54.29
C ALA A 247 22.30 -13.01 52.90
N ARG A 248 21.15 -13.17 52.22
CA ARG A 248 20.84 -12.47 50.96
C ARG A 248 20.50 -11.00 51.13
N LYS A 249 20.03 -10.55 52.29
CA LYS A 249 19.77 -9.12 52.55
C LYS A 249 21.08 -8.31 52.60
N GLU A 250 22.20 -8.98 52.87
CA GLU A 250 23.56 -8.42 52.87
C GLU A 250 24.29 -8.55 51.50
N GLU A 251 23.74 -9.33 50.55
CA GLU A 251 24.35 -9.62 49.25
C GLU A 251 24.16 -8.43 48.27
N LYS A 252 25.23 -7.68 47.99
CA LYS A 252 25.19 -6.47 47.13
C LYS A 252 24.67 -6.67 45.71
N THR A 253 24.67 -7.89 45.18
CA THR A 253 24.23 -8.23 43.82
C THR A 253 23.26 -9.42 43.87
N PRO A 254 21.94 -9.20 43.84
CA PRO A 254 20.96 -10.25 44.11
C PRO A 254 20.97 -11.33 43.02
N ASN A 255 21.14 -12.60 43.42
CA ASN A 255 21.09 -13.73 42.50
C ASN A 255 19.64 -14.10 42.13
N ILE A 256 19.03 -13.30 41.24
CA ILE A 256 17.62 -13.43 40.80
C ILE A 256 17.32 -14.85 40.28
N THR A 257 18.26 -15.49 39.57
CA THR A 257 18.09 -16.85 39.04
C THR A 257 17.94 -17.91 40.14
N LYS A 258 18.72 -17.80 41.23
CA LYS A 258 18.59 -18.69 42.40
C LYS A 258 17.40 -18.32 43.27
N LEU A 259 17.09 -17.03 43.44
CA LEU A 259 15.87 -16.59 44.14
C LEU A 259 14.59 -17.10 43.45
N ARG A 260 14.57 -17.17 42.11
CA ARG A 260 13.47 -17.73 41.32
C ARG A 260 13.18 -19.20 41.61
N THR A 261 14.20 -20.03 41.75
CA THR A 261 14.03 -21.44 42.11
C THR A 261 13.80 -21.63 43.61
N ASP A 262 14.45 -20.82 44.45
CA ASP A 262 14.28 -20.85 45.91
C ASP A 262 12.84 -20.52 46.34
N LEU A 263 12.24 -19.45 45.78
CA LEU A 263 10.87 -19.05 46.10
C LEU A 263 9.85 -20.14 45.68
N ARG A 264 10.04 -20.76 44.51
CA ARG A 264 9.23 -21.92 44.10
C ARG A 264 9.45 -23.10 45.05
N PHE A 265 10.69 -23.40 45.43
CA PHE A 265 11.01 -24.58 46.24
C PHE A 265 10.39 -24.47 47.64
N ILE A 266 10.48 -23.31 48.32
CA ILE A 266 9.79 -23.13 49.62
C ILE A 266 8.27 -23.13 49.49
N ALA A 267 7.72 -22.72 48.34
CA ALA A 267 6.29 -22.82 48.05
C ALA A 267 5.85 -24.29 47.95
N GLU A 268 6.51 -25.10 47.11
CA GLU A 268 6.22 -26.55 47.01
C GLU A 268 6.37 -27.24 48.37
N LEU A 269 7.44 -26.98 49.14
CA LEU A 269 7.65 -27.53 50.50
C LEU A 269 6.51 -27.22 51.49
N THR A 270 5.80 -26.10 51.27
CA THR A 270 4.62 -25.69 52.06
C THR A 270 3.35 -26.38 51.56
N ILE A 271 3.16 -26.44 50.24
CA ILE A 271 2.04 -27.14 49.58
C ILE A 271 2.05 -28.63 49.96
N ILE A 272 3.20 -29.30 49.85
CA ILE A 272 3.36 -30.71 50.21
C ILE A 272 3.55 -30.96 51.73
N GLY A 273 3.32 -29.95 52.58
CA GLY A 273 3.18 -30.14 54.04
C GLY A 273 4.44 -30.58 54.80
N ILE A 274 5.64 -30.25 54.30
CA ILE A 274 6.88 -30.42 55.08
C ILE A 274 7.07 -29.25 56.05
N PHE A 275 6.78 -28.03 55.60
CA PHE A 275 6.54 -26.90 56.49
C PHE A 275 5.06 -26.81 56.82
N THR A 276 4.73 -26.42 58.05
CA THR A 276 3.33 -26.07 58.36
C THR A 276 2.92 -24.82 57.59
N ASP A 277 1.61 -24.67 57.31
CA ASP A 277 1.06 -23.46 56.68
C ASP A 277 1.57 -22.18 57.37
N LYS A 278 1.66 -22.17 58.71
CA LYS A 278 2.12 -21.00 59.48
C LYS A 278 3.58 -20.64 59.19
N GLU A 279 4.45 -21.62 59.07
CA GLU A 279 5.89 -21.41 58.85
C GLU A 279 6.19 -21.09 57.39
N GLY A 280 5.64 -21.91 56.49
CA GLY A 280 5.86 -21.82 55.05
C GLY A 280 5.28 -20.56 54.45
N LEU A 281 3.99 -20.28 54.71
CA LEU A 281 3.34 -19.07 54.20
C LEU A 281 3.99 -17.80 54.78
N SER A 282 4.37 -17.79 56.07
CA SER A 282 5.09 -16.65 56.65
C SER A 282 6.42 -16.38 55.95
N LEU A 283 7.16 -17.43 55.54
CA LEU A 283 8.44 -17.30 54.85
C LEU A 283 8.26 -16.81 53.39
N ILE A 284 7.30 -17.39 52.67
CA ILE A 284 6.95 -16.98 51.30
C ILE A 284 6.48 -15.52 51.28
N TYR A 285 5.67 -15.13 52.27
CA TYR A 285 5.11 -13.78 52.38
C TYR A 285 6.20 -12.72 52.66
N GLU A 286 7.16 -13.02 53.54
CA GLU A 286 8.32 -12.14 53.75
C GLU A 286 9.10 -11.95 52.44
N GLN A 287 9.38 -13.03 51.71
CA GLN A 287 10.17 -12.94 50.48
C GLN A 287 9.45 -12.25 49.31
N LEU A 288 8.14 -12.45 49.15
CA LEU A 288 7.34 -11.68 48.20
C LEU A 288 7.24 -10.20 48.58
N LYS A 289 7.05 -9.89 49.87
CA LYS A 289 7.06 -8.52 50.37
C LYS A 289 8.41 -7.85 50.15
N ASN A 290 9.52 -8.56 50.32
CA ASN A 290 10.86 -8.05 50.03
C ASN A 290 11.02 -7.74 48.53
N ILE A 291 10.55 -8.62 47.64
CA ILE A 291 10.52 -8.40 46.18
C ILE A 291 9.71 -7.14 45.82
N ILE A 292 8.50 -6.96 46.38
CA ILE A 292 7.61 -5.82 46.10
C ILE A 292 8.21 -4.49 46.60
N ASN A 293 8.98 -4.52 47.68
CA ASN A 293 9.66 -3.32 48.17
C ASN A 293 10.92 -2.95 47.37
N ALA A 294 11.56 -3.92 46.71
CA ALA A 294 12.66 -3.68 45.77
C ALA A 294 12.16 -3.19 44.40
N ASP A 295 11.21 -3.90 43.81
CA ASP A 295 10.69 -3.65 42.45
C ASP A 295 9.57 -2.58 42.45
N ARG A 296 9.89 -1.38 42.94
CA ARG A 296 8.97 -0.21 42.86
C ARG A 296 9.15 0.58 41.57
N GLU A 297 10.40 0.89 41.22
CA GLU A 297 10.73 1.72 40.05
C GLU A 297 11.24 0.90 38.86
N SER A 298 12.09 -0.09 39.11
CA SER A 298 12.58 -1.04 38.10
C SER A 298 12.17 -2.46 38.49
N HIS A 299 11.67 -3.24 37.54
CA HIS A 299 10.98 -4.51 37.81
C HIS A 299 11.89 -5.71 37.50
N THR A 300 13.00 -5.80 38.23
CA THR A 300 14.08 -6.77 37.99
C THR A 300 13.70 -8.21 38.37
N HIS A 301 12.86 -8.37 39.39
CA HIS A 301 12.40 -9.65 39.91
C HIS A 301 11.12 -10.17 39.21
N VAL A 302 10.64 -9.53 38.14
CA VAL A 302 9.39 -9.95 37.46
C VAL A 302 9.41 -11.42 37.01
N SER A 303 10.58 -11.95 36.63
CA SER A 303 10.72 -13.39 36.30
C SER A 303 10.62 -14.32 37.52
N VAL A 304 10.90 -13.83 38.73
CA VAL A 304 10.66 -14.54 40.00
C VAL A 304 9.16 -14.61 40.26
N VAL A 305 8.46 -13.48 40.15
CA VAL A 305 7.02 -13.37 40.39
C VAL A 305 6.23 -14.23 39.39
N ILE A 306 6.51 -14.12 38.09
CA ILE A 306 5.88 -14.95 37.05
C ILE A 306 6.13 -16.45 37.29
N SER A 307 7.34 -16.84 37.69
CA SER A 307 7.67 -18.24 38.00
C SER A 307 6.92 -18.75 39.24
N PHE A 308 6.77 -17.92 40.27
CA PHE A 308 5.99 -18.26 41.45
C PHE A 308 4.50 -18.41 41.11
N CYS A 309 3.91 -17.43 40.42
CA CYS A 309 2.50 -17.46 40.01
C CYS A 309 2.18 -18.66 39.11
N ARG A 310 3.01 -18.93 38.09
CA ARG A 310 2.82 -20.03 37.14
C ARG A 310 2.86 -21.40 37.81
N HIS A 311 3.76 -21.60 38.77
CA HIS A 311 3.99 -22.92 39.35
C HIS A 311 3.21 -23.17 40.64
N CYS A 312 3.03 -22.16 41.51
CA CYS A 312 2.51 -22.32 42.86
C CYS A 312 1.40 -21.33 43.24
N GLY A 313 1.01 -20.42 42.33
CA GLY A 313 -0.03 -19.42 42.59
C GLY A 313 -1.44 -20.03 42.69
N ASP A 314 -1.65 -21.20 42.08
CA ASP A 314 -2.86 -22.02 42.16
C ASP A 314 -3.21 -22.42 43.61
N ASP A 315 -2.23 -22.92 44.36
CA ASP A 315 -2.41 -23.33 45.75
C ASP A 315 -2.09 -22.21 46.77
N ILE A 316 -1.05 -21.40 46.56
CA ILE A 316 -0.62 -20.40 47.57
C ILE A 316 -1.43 -19.09 47.50
N ALA A 317 -1.92 -18.69 46.32
CA ALA A 317 -2.54 -17.38 46.10
C ALA A 317 -3.93 -17.43 45.45
N GLY A 318 -4.52 -18.63 45.30
CA GLY A 318 -5.85 -18.84 44.73
C GLY A 318 -5.98 -18.35 43.28
N LEU A 319 -4.88 -18.40 42.50
CA LEU A 319 -4.89 -17.91 41.13
C LEU A 319 -5.61 -18.88 40.18
N VAL A 320 -6.53 -18.35 39.39
CA VAL A 320 -7.14 -19.05 38.25
C VAL A 320 -6.84 -18.24 36.99
N PRO A 321 -5.73 -18.54 36.26
CA PRO A 321 -5.29 -17.78 35.11
C PRO A 321 -6.35 -17.65 34.00
N ARG A 322 -6.28 -16.58 33.22
CA ARG A 322 -7.21 -16.31 32.11
C ARG A 322 -7.20 -17.43 31.08
N ARG A 323 -6.03 -17.94 30.67
CA ARG A 323 -5.92 -19.18 29.85
C ARG A 323 -6.72 -20.36 30.41
N VAL A 324 -6.72 -20.58 31.73
CA VAL A 324 -7.45 -21.68 32.36
C VAL A 324 -8.96 -21.45 32.29
N LYS A 325 -9.43 -20.22 32.55
CA LYS A 325 -10.85 -19.86 32.40
C LYS A 325 -11.33 -20.02 30.95
N CYS A 326 -10.61 -19.44 30.00
CA CYS A 326 -10.94 -19.54 28.58
C CYS A 326 -10.92 -21.00 28.08
N ALA A 327 -9.97 -21.83 28.53
CA ALA A 327 -9.93 -23.25 28.18
C ALA A 327 -11.11 -24.03 28.80
N ALA A 328 -11.47 -23.73 30.05
CA ALA A 328 -12.61 -24.34 30.74
C ALA A 328 -13.93 -24.01 30.01
N GLU A 329 -14.16 -22.74 29.68
CA GLU A 329 -15.39 -22.27 29.01
C GLU A 329 -15.46 -22.73 27.53
N LYS A 330 -14.39 -22.55 26.75
CA LYS A 330 -14.37 -22.83 25.31
C LYS A 330 -14.39 -24.32 24.98
N PHE A 331 -13.79 -25.15 25.82
CA PHE A 331 -13.66 -26.60 25.59
C PHE A 331 -14.40 -27.48 26.61
N ASN A 332 -15.14 -26.88 27.56
CA ASN A 332 -15.88 -27.59 28.63
C ASN A 332 -14.97 -28.47 29.51
N LEU A 333 -13.79 -27.96 29.87
CA LEU A 333 -12.76 -28.69 30.62
C LEU A 333 -12.81 -28.37 32.13
N ASN A 334 -13.03 -29.38 32.96
CA ASN A 334 -13.07 -29.25 34.43
C ASN A 334 -11.66 -29.30 35.04
N PHE A 335 -11.10 -28.14 35.37
CA PHE A 335 -9.80 -28.00 36.04
C PHE A 335 -9.86 -28.34 37.55
N PRO A 336 -8.71 -28.61 38.22
CA PRO A 336 -8.69 -28.98 39.63
C PRO A 336 -9.13 -27.85 40.58
N PRO A 337 -9.83 -28.15 41.68
CA PRO A 337 -10.15 -27.17 42.72
C PRO A 337 -8.93 -26.83 43.60
N SER A 338 -8.93 -25.61 44.16
CA SER A 338 -7.94 -25.19 45.16
C SER A 338 -8.36 -25.69 46.55
N GLU A 339 -7.72 -26.76 47.02
CA GLU A 339 -8.08 -27.46 48.27
C GLU A 339 -6.98 -27.47 49.34
N ILE A 340 -5.75 -27.07 49.00
CA ILE A 340 -4.55 -27.33 49.83
C ILE A 340 -4.33 -26.25 50.89
N ILE A 341 -4.60 -24.98 50.55
CA ILE A 341 -4.53 -23.80 51.41
C ILE A 341 -5.90 -23.11 51.39
N SER A 342 -6.40 -22.64 52.53
CA SER A 342 -7.74 -22.01 52.58
C SER A 342 -7.73 -20.56 52.03
N PRO A 343 -8.86 -20.05 51.49
CA PRO A 343 -8.90 -18.74 50.82
C PRO A 343 -8.44 -17.56 51.70
N GLU A 344 -8.69 -17.61 53.00
CA GLU A 344 -8.28 -16.57 53.96
C GLU A 344 -6.76 -16.47 54.09
N LYS A 345 -6.06 -17.60 53.88
CA LYS A 345 -4.60 -17.67 53.85
C LYS A 345 -4.02 -17.33 52.48
N GLN A 346 -4.79 -17.47 51.40
CA GLN A 346 -4.40 -17.12 50.04
C GLN A 346 -4.51 -15.60 49.77
N GLN A 347 -5.53 -14.94 50.32
CA GLN A 347 -5.82 -13.52 50.06
C GLN A 347 -4.62 -12.56 50.28
N PRO A 348 -3.78 -12.70 51.33
CA PRO A 348 -2.60 -11.84 51.50
C PRO A 348 -1.61 -11.93 50.34
N PHE A 349 -1.43 -13.11 49.75
CA PHE A 349 -0.57 -13.31 48.58
C PHE A 349 -1.20 -12.70 47.32
N GLN A 350 -2.50 -12.91 47.11
CA GLN A 350 -3.21 -12.32 45.98
C GLN A 350 -3.15 -10.78 46.02
N ASN A 351 -3.27 -10.18 47.21
CA ASN A 351 -3.13 -8.74 47.41
C ASN A 351 -1.72 -8.24 47.04
N LEU A 352 -0.67 -8.90 47.56
CA LEU A 352 0.72 -8.58 47.21
C LEU A 352 0.99 -8.69 45.71
N LEU A 353 0.43 -9.69 45.03
CA LEU A 353 0.61 -9.88 43.59
C LEU A 353 -0.14 -8.83 42.75
N LYS A 354 -1.33 -8.39 43.17
CA LYS A 354 -2.07 -7.28 42.54
C LYS A 354 -1.38 -5.93 42.79
N GLU A 355 -0.77 -5.72 43.96
CA GLU A 355 0.09 -4.56 44.24
C GLU A 355 1.32 -4.54 43.31
N TYR A 356 2.02 -5.68 43.17
CA TYR A 356 3.14 -5.83 42.23
C TYR A 356 2.72 -5.55 40.78
N PHE A 357 1.59 -6.11 40.32
CA PHE A 357 1.08 -5.89 38.97
C PHE A 357 0.67 -4.43 38.72
N THR A 358 0.17 -3.73 39.75
CA THR A 358 -0.12 -2.29 39.70
C THR A 358 1.17 -1.46 39.58
N SER A 359 2.25 -1.86 40.27
CA SER A 359 3.59 -1.28 40.11
C SER A 359 4.13 -1.49 38.68
N LEU A 360 4.08 -2.73 38.20
CA LEU A 360 4.54 -3.13 36.87
C LEU A 360 3.78 -2.40 35.75
N THR A 361 2.48 -2.20 35.94
CA THR A 361 1.61 -1.43 35.04
C THR A 361 1.98 0.06 34.97
N LYS A 362 2.42 0.66 36.08
CA LYS A 362 2.93 2.05 36.09
C LYS A 362 4.26 2.14 35.34
N HIS A 363 5.16 1.20 35.58
CA HIS A 363 6.44 1.08 34.87
C HIS A 363 6.24 0.95 33.35
N LEU A 364 5.39 0.01 32.92
CA LEU A 364 5.07 -0.19 31.50
C LEU A 364 4.48 1.07 30.84
N LYS A 365 3.64 1.84 31.55
CA LYS A 365 3.09 3.12 31.06
C LYS A 365 4.11 4.25 30.98
N ARG A 366 5.14 4.27 31.84
CA ARG A 366 6.27 5.20 31.74
C ARG A 366 7.09 4.87 30.50
N ASP A 367 7.60 3.65 30.42
CA ASP A 367 8.52 3.21 29.39
C ASP A 367 7.87 3.25 27.99
N HIS A 368 6.56 2.99 27.87
CA HIS A 368 5.80 3.19 26.62
C HIS A 368 5.82 4.66 26.15
N ARG A 369 5.62 5.61 27.07
CA ARG A 369 5.67 7.05 26.76
C ARG A 369 7.09 7.52 26.43
N GLU A 370 8.09 7.00 27.14
CA GLU A 370 9.50 7.33 26.90
C GLU A 370 9.98 6.77 25.55
N LEU A 371 9.63 5.52 25.21
CA LEU A 371 9.91 4.93 23.90
C LEU A 371 9.26 5.74 22.78
N GLN A 372 8.00 6.15 22.92
CA GLN A 372 7.34 7.04 21.96
C GLN A 372 8.02 8.41 21.86
N ASN A 373 8.44 9.00 22.98
CA ASN A 373 9.14 10.28 22.98
C ASN A 373 10.50 10.19 22.27
N ILE A 374 11.28 9.13 22.52
CA ILE A 374 12.55 8.86 21.83
C ILE A 374 12.27 8.62 20.34
N GLU A 375 11.24 7.85 19.98
CA GLU A 375 10.88 7.61 18.58
C GLU A 375 10.50 8.91 17.86
N ARG A 376 9.67 9.77 18.46
CA ARG A 376 9.32 11.10 17.92
C ARG A 376 10.55 12.00 17.77
N GLN A 377 11.48 11.99 18.72
CA GLN A 377 12.75 12.73 18.60
C GLN A 377 13.66 12.16 17.50
N ASN A 378 13.78 10.83 17.40
CA ASN A 378 14.61 10.17 16.38
C ASN A 378 14.05 10.44 14.98
N ARG A 379 12.73 10.40 14.80
CA ARG A 379 12.07 10.83 13.55
C ARG A 379 12.34 12.30 13.24
N ARG A 380 12.29 13.20 14.24
CA ARG A 380 12.64 14.62 14.05
C ARG A 380 14.10 14.84 13.62
N ILE A 381 15.06 14.14 14.23
CA ILE A 381 16.49 14.26 13.90
C ILE A 381 16.79 13.66 12.51
N LEU A 382 16.25 12.48 12.21
CA LEU A 382 16.34 11.86 10.89
C LEU A 382 15.72 12.76 9.81
N HIS A 383 14.66 13.50 10.13
CA HIS A 383 14.04 14.45 9.23
C HIS A 383 14.87 15.74 9.05
N THR A 384 15.48 16.30 10.10
CA THR A 384 16.27 17.55 9.99
C THR A 384 17.68 17.35 9.46
N LYS A 385 18.42 16.33 9.92
CA LYS A 385 19.81 16.06 9.50
C LYS A 385 19.92 15.04 8.35
N GLY A 386 18.89 14.22 8.12
CA GLY A 386 18.86 13.20 7.06
C GLY A 386 19.41 11.83 7.46
N GLU A 387 20.04 11.75 8.64
CA GLU A 387 20.63 10.55 9.22
C GLU A 387 20.40 10.51 10.74
N LEU A 388 20.71 9.37 11.37
CA LEU A 388 20.64 9.20 12.83
C LEU A 388 21.95 8.57 13.30
N SER A 389 22.62 9.21 14.27
CA SER A 389 23.84 8.68 14.90
C SER A 389 23.67 7.23 15.37
N GLU A 390 24.69 6.40 15.13
CA GLU A 390 24.68 4.97 15.50
C GLU A 390 24.45 4.74 16.99
N ASP A 391 25.06 5.53 17.87
CA ASP A 391 24.82 5.47 19.32
C ASP A 391 23.35 5.71 19.66
N ARG A 392 22.71 6.65 18.96
CA ARG A 392 21.30 7.01 19.17
C ARG A 392 20.34 5.98 18.55
N HIS A 393 20.75 5.30 17.49
CA HIS A 393 20.05 4.13 16.95
C HIS A 393 20.11 2.96 17.93
N LYS A 394 21.32 2.62 18.41
CA LYS A 394 21.58 1.55 19.36
C LYS A 394 20.88 1.76 20.71
N GLN A 395 20.91 2.97 21.26
CA GLN A 395 20.15 3.32 22.49
C GLN A 395 18.64 3.08 22.30
N PHE A 396 18.09 3.40 21.13
CA PHE A 396 16.69 3.12 20.82
C PHE A 396 16.41 1.62 20.66
N GLU A 397 17.28 0.84 20.02
CA GLU A 397 17.13 -0.62 19.95
C GLU A 397 17.23 -1.29 21.32
N GLU A 398 18.16 -0.87 22.17
CA GLU A 398 18.33 -1.38 23.54
C GLU A 398 17.08 -1.06 24.39
N PHE A 399 16.54 0.16 24.31
CA PHE A 399 15.33 0.57 25.02
C PHE A 399 14.04 -0.06 24.46
N ALA A 400 13.93 -0.22 23.14
CA ALA A 400 12.84 -0.98 22.53
C ALA A 400 12.90 -2.46 22.95
N THR A 401 14.09 -3.04 23.04
CA THR A 401 14.31 -4.44 23.46
C THR A 401 14.00 -4.64 24.95
N SER A 402 14.33 -3.69 25.83
CA SER A 402 13.93 -3.75 27.24
C SER A 402 12.41 -3.58 27.39
N TYR A 403 11.80 -2.64 26.66
CA TYR A 403 10.36 -2.41 26.64
C TYR A 403 9.58 -3.65 26.16
N GLN A 404 10.00 -4.31 25.08
CA GLN A 404 9.33 -5.53 24.58
C GLN A 404 9.40 -6.67 25.61
N LYS A 405 10.52 -6.81 26.32
CA LYS A 405 10.64 -7.76 27.45
C LYS A 405 9.72 -7.37 28.61
N LEU A 406 9.60 -6.08 28.94
CA LEU A 406 8.69 -5.58 29.97
C LEU A 406 7.22 -5.84 29.61
N LEU A 407 6.83 -5.60 28.35
CA LEU A 407 5.50 -5.85 27.82
C LEU A 407 5.13 -7.34 27.87
N ALA A 408 6.00 -8.23 27.37
CA ALA A 408 5.76 -9.68 27.39
C ALA A 408 5.68 -10.25 28.82
N ASN A 409 6.49 -9.73 29.76
CA ASN A 409 6.39 -10.07 31.18
C ASN A 409 5.06 -9.56 31.79
N SER A 410 4.65 -8.34 31.45
CA SER A 410 3.40 -7.74 31.93
C SER A 410 2.17 -8.50 31.43
N GLN A 411 2.15 -8.89 30.15
CA GLN A 411 1.13 -9.77 29.57
C GLN A 411 1.10 -11.13 30.26
N SER A 412 2.28 -11.73 30.51
CA SER A 412 2.39 -13.02 31.21
C SER A 412 1.87 -12.97 32.64
N LEU A 413 2.08 -11.85 33.36
CA LEU A 413 1.56 -11.69 34.72
C LEU A 413 0.07 -11.32 34.74
N ALA A 414 -0.40 -10.52 33.78
CA ALA A 414 -1.82 -10.21 33.60
C ALA A 414 -2.65 -11.49 33.38
N ASP A 415 -2.22 -12.37 32.48
CA ASP A 415 -2.85 -13.68 32.23
C ASP A 415 -2.90 -14.55 33.50
N LEU A 416 -1.80 -14.61 34.28
CA LEU A 416 -1.72 -15.41 35.51
C LEU A 416 -2.59 -14.87 36.66
N LEU A 417 -2.84 -13.56 36.72
CA LEU A 417 -3.68 -12.91 37.73
C LEU A 417 -5.15 -12.70 37.28
N ASP A 418 -5.45 -13.01 36.01
CA ASP A 418 -6.67 -12.62 35.29
C ASP A 418 -6.97 -11.11 35.35
N GLU A 419 -5.92 -10.29 35.33
CA GLU A 419 -6.03 -8.84 35.25
C GLU A 419 -5.99 -8.37 33.79
N ASN A 420 -6.58 -7.21 33.52
CA ASN A 420 -6.47 -6.59 32.20
C ASN A 420 -5.13 -5.84 32.06
N LEU A 421 -4.44 -6.07 30.95
CA LEU A 421 -3.31 -5.23 30.56
C LEU A 421 -3.80 -3.78 30.41
N PRO A 422 -3.04 -2.77 30.87
CA PRO A 422 -3.39 -1.38 30.61
C PRO A 422 -3.58 -1.09 29.13
N GLU A 423 -4.47 -0.16 28.81
CA GLU A 423 -4.43 0.51 27.50
C GLU A 423 -3.08 1.21 27.33
N LEU A 424 -2.44 0.92 26.19
CA LEU A 424 -1.18 1.49 25.73
C LEU A 424 -1.48 2.18 24.40
N PRO A 425 -1.80 3.50 24.41
CA PRO A 425 -2.19 4.20 23.20
C PRO A 425 -1.05 4.18 22.19
N GLN A 426 -1.21 3.40 21.12
CA GLN A 426 -0.40 3.58 19.92
C GLN A 426 -0.82 4.92 19.29
N ASP A 427 0.16 5.73 18.88
CA ASP A 427 -0.10 6.95 18.10
C ASP A 427 -0.72 6.57 16.75
N LYS A 428 -2.05 6.41 16.72
CA LYS A 428 -2.84 6.61 15.50
C LYS A 428 -2.57 8.04 15.06
N PRO A 429 -2.27 8.31 13.79
CA PRO A 429 -2.16 9.68 13.31
C PRO A 429 -3.55 10.34 13.42
N VAL A 430 -3.74 11.14 14.47
CA VAL A 430 -4.95 11.94 14.66
C VAL A 430 -4.85 13.10 13.69
N ALA A 431 -5.66 13.07 12.64
CA ALA A 431 -5.88 14.23 11.77
C ALA A 431 -6.79 15.21 12.52
N GLU A 432 -6.22 15.96 13.46
CA GLU A 432 -6.91 17.03 14.18
C GLU A 432 -7.19 18.22 13.23
N GLU A 433 -8.29 18.94 13.51
CA GLU A 433 -8.86 19.91 12.58
C GLU A 433 -7.93 21.11 12.37
N HIS A 434 -7.70 21.45 11.10
CA HIS A 434 -6.72 22.47 10.73
C HIS A 434 -7.26 23.89 10.94
N GLY A 435 -6.78 24.57 11.98
CA GLY A 435 -6.76 26.03 12.01
C GLY A 435 -5.75 26.62 11.02
N PRO A 436 -5.88 27.88 10.60
CA PRO A 436 -4.98 28.52 9.63
C PRO A 436 -3.64 28.94 10.27
N GLY A 437 -2.82 27.96 10.63
CA GLY A 437 -1.46 28.15 11.13
C GLY A 437 -0.62 26.90 10.87
N ILE A 438 0.44 27.03 10.07
CA ILE A 438 1.32 25.91 9.69
C ILE A 438 2.25 25.60 10.87
N ASP A 439 1.99 24.50 11.58
CA ASP A 439 2.92 23.98 12.60
C ASP A 439 4.09 23.23 11.93
N ILE A 440 5.31 23.71 12.21
CA ILE A 440 6.57 23.17 11.69
C ILE A 440 6.98 21.86 12.41
N PHE A 441 6.35 21.50 13.54
CA PHE A 441 6.89 20.50 14.47
C PHE A 441 6.35 19.06 14.32
N THR A 442 5.47 18.77 13.34
CA THR A 442 4.86 17.44 13.16
C THR A 442 4.97 16.89 11.73
N PRO A 443 6.16 16.45 11.29
CA PRO A 443 6.30 15.70 10.03
C PRO A 443 5.76 14.27 10.18
N GLY A 444 4.95 13.84 9.21
CA GLY A 444 4.43 12.47 9.12
C GLY A 444 5.52 11.43 8.82
N LYS A 445 5.16 10.14 8.87
CA LYS A 445 6.10 9.06 8.51
C LYS A 445 6.56 9.21 7.04
N PRO A 446 7.86 9.05 6.74
CA PRO A 446 8.33 8.97 5.36
C PRO A 446 7.72 7.72 4.70
N GLY A 447 6.73 7.94 3.82
CA GLY A 447 5.97 6.89 3.15
C GLY A 447 4.45 7.12 3.12
N ASP A 448 3.90 7.93 4.02
CA ASP A 448 2.43 8.17 4.14
C ASP A 448 2.00 9.57 3.64
N TYR A 449 2.83 10.20 2.78
CA TYR A 449 2.36 11.28 1.92
C TYR A 449 1.46 10.68 0.84
N ASP A 450 0.18 10.53 1.16
CA ASP A 450 -0.91 10.08 0.29
C ASP A 450 -1.21 11.12 -0.81
N LEU A 451 -0.19 11.41 -1.62
CA LEU A 451 -0.25 12.20 -2.84
C LEU A 451 -0.94 11.35 -3.92
N GLU A 452 -2.27 11.37 -3.95
CA GLU A 452 -3.03 10.67 -5.00
C GLU A 452 -2.52 11.09 -6.39
N GLY A 453 -1.95 10.10 -7.12
CA GLY A 453 -1.21 10.29 -8.36
C GLY A 453 0.24 9.75 -8.35
N GLY A 454 0.86 9.61 -7.17
CA GLY A 454 2.26 9.15 -7.07
C GLY A 454 3.29 10.20 -7.50
N ILE A 455 4.49 9.78 -7.87
CA ILE A 455 5.61 10.71 -8.24
C ILE A 455 5.27 11.51 -9.50
N TRP A 456 4.66 10.86 -10.49
CA TRP A 456 4.35 11.43 -11.81
C TRP A 456 2.99 12.13 -11.84
N GLU A 457 2.69 12.83 -12.93
CA GLU A 457 1.43 13.57 -13.08
C GLU A 457 0.30 12.67 -13.61
N ASP A 458 0.65 11.79 -14.54
CA ASP A 458 -0.19 10.77 -15.16
C ASP A 458 0.66 9.52 -15.51
N GLU A 459 -0.01 8.48 -16.03
CA GLU A 459 0.66 7.24 -16.43
C GLU A 459 1.45 7.36 -17.76
N ASP A 460 1.19 8.37 -18.60
CA ASP A 460 1.93 8.56 -19.86
C ASP A 460 3.32 9.17 -19.60
N ALA A 461 3.39 10.17 -18.72
CA ALA A 461 4.65 10.70 -18.20
C ALA A 461 5.44 9.61 -17.46
N ARG A 462 4.78 8.80 -16.63
CA ARG A 462 5.41 7.64 -15.98
C ARG A 462 5.99 6.65 -16.99
N ASN A 463 5.23 6.31 -18.03
CA ASN A 463 5.67 5.42 -19.12
C ASN A 463 6.83 6.05 -19.93
N PHE A 464 6.94 7.38 -19.99
CA PHE A 464 8.06 8.07 -20.63
C PHE A 464 9.35 8.11 -19.77
N TYR A 465 9.25 8.21 -18.44
CA TYR A 465 10.43 8.32 -17.56
C TYR A 465 10.86 7.00 -16.87
N GLU A 466 9.95 6.03 -16.67
CA GLU A 466 10.26 4.75 -16.00
C GLU A 466 10.43 3.57 -16.97
N ASN A 467 9.71 3.54 -18.09
CA ASN A 467 9.71 2.41 -19.03
C ASN A 467 10.68 2.66 -20.20
N MET A 468 11.93 2.21 -20.05
CA MET A 468 13.01 2.31 -21.05
C MET A 468 13.34 0.93 -21.64
N ILE A 469 13.86 0.88 -22.87
CA ILE A 469 14.31 -0.39 -23.49
C ILE A 469 15.59 -0.87 -22.80
N ASP A 470 15.59 -2.10 -22.30
CA ASP A 470 16.82 -2.76 -21.83
C ASP A 470 17.70 -3.17 -23.02
N LEU A 471 18.62 -2.29 -23.42
CA LEU A 471 19.59 -2.56 -24.47
C LEU A 471 20.45 -3.80 -24.20
N LYS A 472 20.63 -4.23 -22.93
CA LYS A 472 21.42 -5.44 -22.61
C LYS A 472 20.71 -6.74 -22.98
N ALA A 473 19.38 -6.72 -23.10
CA ALA A 473 18.60 -7.86 -23.58
C ALA A 473 18.66 -8.03 -25.11
N PHE A 474 18.94 -6.96 -25.86
CA PHE A 474 18.91 -6.95 -27.33
C PHE A 474 20.29 -6.89 -28.00
N VAL A 475 21.31 -6.35 -27.33
CA VAL A 475 22.64 -6.09 -27.92
C VAL A 475 23.69 -7.12 -27.42
N PRO A 476 24.52 -7.70 -28.31
CA PRO A 476 25.56 -8.66 -27.89
C PRO A 476 26.55 -8.11 -26.84
N ALA A 477 26.75 -8.86 -25.76
CA ALA A 477 27.57 -8.48 -24.59
C ALA A 477 29.05 -8.15 -24.89
N ILE A 478 29.53 -8.40 -26.11
CA ILE A 478 30.86 -7.96 -26.57
C ILE A 478 30.93 -6.41 -26.65
N LEU A 479 29.82 -5.74 -27.00
CA LEU A 479 29.79 -4.29 -27.27
C LEU A 479 29.88 -3.40 -26.02
N PHE A 480 29.77 -3.98 -24.81
CA PHE A 480 29.84 -3.24 -23.52
C PHE A 480 30.94 -3.74 -22.59
N LYS A 481 31.74 -4.71 -23.02
CA LYS A 481 32.65 -5.46 -22.15
C LYS A 481 33.79 -4.62 -21.55
N ASP A 482 34.07 -3.46 -22.16
CA ASP A 482 35.01 -2.48 -21.62
C ASP A 482 34.47 -1.75 -20.38
N ASN A 483 33.15 -1.58 -20.23
CA ASN A 483 32.56 -0.81 -19.12
C ASN A 483 32.41 -1.62 -17.81
N GLU A 484 32.67 -2.92 -17.83
CA GLU A 484 32.80 -3.72 -16.59
C GLU A 484 34.11 -3.42 -15.84
N ARG A 485 35.15 -2.94 -16.54
CA ARG A 485 36.47 -2.64 -15.96
C ARG A 485 36.52 -1.32 -15.19
N SER A 486 35.78 -0.30 -15.65
CA SER A 486 35.54 0.95 -14.91
C SER A 486 34.67 0.71 -13.67
N SER A 487 33.75 -0.27 -13.72
CA SER A 487 32.79 -0.57 -12.65
C SER A 487 33.39 -1.32 -11.43
N GLN A 488 34.68 -1.67 -11.44
CA GLN A 488 35.33 -2.45 -10.38
C GLN A 488 36.31 -1.65 -9.49
N SER A 489 36.70 -0.43 -9.88
CA SER A 489 37.62 0.42 -9.10
C SER A 489 36.95 1.22 -7.97
N SER A 490 35.65 1.01 -7.72
CA SER A 490 34.82 1.79 -6.78
C SER A 490 34.17 0.96 -5.67
N LYS A 491 34.71 -0.23 -5.34
CA LYS A 491 34.19 -1.10 -4.28
C LYS A 491 35.15 -1.50 -3.15
N ASP A 492 36.42 -1.14 -3.22
CA ASP A 492 37.40 -1.36 -2.15
C ASP A 492 38.07 -0.04 -1.73
N ALA A 493 37.36 0.74 -0.91
CA ALA A 493 37.90 1.89 -0.20
C ALA A 493 37.36 1.88 1.23
N LYS A 494 38.16 1.36 2.17
CA LYS A 494 37.85 1.44 3.60
C LYS A 494 38.15 2.83 4.16
N GLU A 495 37.28 3.26 5.06
CA GLU A 495 37.60 3.95 6.32
C GLU A 495 38.99 4.60 6.38
N LYS A 496 39.04 5.90 6.06
CA LYS A 496 40.00 6.85 6.64
C LYS A 496 39.26 8.14 6.97
N ASP A 497 39.71 8.76 8.05
CA ASP A 497 38.99 9.81 8.75
C ASP A 497 38.78 11.06 7.88
N ILE A 498 37.56 11.60 7.95
CA ILE A 498 37.15 12.91 7.43
C ILE A 498 36.61 13.69 8.64
N PRO A 499 36.90 15.00 8.80
CA PRO A 499 36.62 15.73 10.04
C PRO A 499 35.14 15.72 10.46
N THR A 500 34.91 15.78 11.77
CA THR A 500 33.58 15.69 12.37
C THR A 500 32.77 16.97 12.17
N THR A 501 31.49 16.82 11.83
CA THR A 501 30.64 17.90 11.30
C THR A 501 30.24 18.98 12.32
N GLU A 502 30.60 18.84 13.60
CA GLU A 502 30.46 19.92 14.59
C GLU A 502 31.42 21.09 14.29
N GLU A 503 32.57 20.84 13.64
CA GLU A 503 33.42 21.91 13.11
C GLU A 503 32.79 22.57 11.87
N LEU A 504 32.12 21.80 11.00
CA LEU A 504 31.45 22.34 9.81
C LEU A 504 30.12 23.06 10.11
N GLU A 505 29.38 22.73 11.18
CA GLU A 505 28.22 23.54 11.58
C GLU A 505 28.66 24.91 12.12
N LEU A 506 29.85 25.02 12.74
CA LEU A 506 30.48 26.30 13.08
C LEU A 506 31.05 27.03 11.85
N GLU A 507 31.62 26.31 10.88
CA GLU A 507 32.09 26.89 9.61
C GLU A 507 30.92 27.40 8.75
N LEU A 508 29.75 26.74 8.78
CA LEU A 508 28.54 27.14 8.05
C LEU A 508 27.79 28.35 8.66
N GLU A 509 27.97 28.67 9.94
CA GLU A 509 27.51 29.93 10.54
C GLU A 509 28.55 31.06 10.41
N SER A 510 29.81 30.76 10.06
CA SER A 510 30.88 31.76 9.89
C SER A 510 31.26 32.07 8.44
N LEU A 511 30.74 31.32 7.46
CA LEU A 511 30.75 31.67 6.03
C LEU A 511 29.70 32.74 5.70
N ASP A 512 29.90 33.92 6.30
CA ASP A 512 29.53 35.18 5.67
C ASP A 512 30.40 35.40 4.40
N ILE A 513 30.10 36.42 3.61
CA ILE A 513 30.66 36.60 2.25
C ILE A 513 32.20 36.61 2.26
N ASN A 514 32.81 35.58 1.65
CA ASN A 514 34.22 35.60 1.24
C ASN A 514 34.36 35.07 -0.20
N ASP A 515 34.57 35.99 -1.14
CA ASP A 515 35.23 35.70 -2.42
C ASP A 515 36.71 35.30 -2.16
N GLU A 516 37.44 34.91 -3.22
CA GLU A 516 38.87 34.55 -3.20
C GLU A 516 39.25 33.26 -2.44
N ALA A 517 39.48 32.17 -3.20
CA ALA A 517 40.72 31.36 -3.15
C ALA A 517 40.64 30.07 -4.01
N MET A 518 40.41 30.20 -5.33
CA MET A 518 40.84 29.18 -6.30
C MET A 518 41.26 29.87 -7.61
N GLU A 519 42.40 30.55 -7.56
CA GLU A 519 43.15 30.86 -8.78
C GLU A 519 43.77 29.57 -9.31
N LEU A 520 43.29 29.12 -10.47
CA LEU A 520 44.03 28.25 -11.38
C LEU A 520 43.57 28.55 -12.81
N GLU A 521 44.31 29.49 -13.40
CA GLU A 521 44.51 29.81 -14.83
C GLU A 521 43.43 29.38 -15.85
N GLY A 522 42.86 30.37 -16.55
CA GLY A 522 42.43 30.20 -17.96
C GLY A 522 40.95 29.90 -18.23
N VAL A 523 40.02 30.77 -17.80
CA VAL A 523 38.63 30.75 -18.30
C VAL A 523 38.07 32.16 -18.56
N GLU A 524 38.50 32.77 -19.67
CA GLU A 524 37.50 33.42 -20.56
C GLU A 524 36.77 32.30 -21.34
N GLU A 525 36.10 32.59 -22.46
CA GLU A 525 35.72 31.54 -23.43
C GLU A 525 34.62 30.50 -23.05
N ALA A 526 33.52 30.87 -22.39
CA ALA A 526 32.34 29.97 -22.32
C ALA A 526 31.32 30.19 -23.46
N GLU A 527 31.11 31.44 -23.91
CA GLU A 527 30.47 31.71 -25.21
C GLU A 527 31.37 31.26 -26.37
N ASP A 528 32.68 31.18 -26.15
CA ASP A 528 33.61 30.60 -27.10
C ASP A 528 33.75 29.07 -26.93
N LEU A 529 33.42 28.45 -25.79
CA LEU A 529 33.43 26.97 -25.69
C LEU A 529 32.43 26.34 -26.66
N ALA A 530 31.22 26.90 -26.79
CA ALA A 530 30.25 26.42 -27.77
C ALA A 530 30.70 26.66 -29.22
N LYS A 531 31.51 27.70 -29.49
CA LYS A 531 32.13 27.95 -30.80
C LYS A 531 33.31 27.04 -31.06
N LYS A 532 34.30 26.97 -30.17
CA LYS A 532 35.45 26.06 -30.27
C LYS A 532 35.03 24.61 -30.40
N LEU A 533 33.96 24.17 -29.73
CA LEU A 533 33.41 22.82 -29.94
C LEU A 533 32.84 22.60 -31.36
N LEU A 534 32.49 23.66 -32.11
CA LEU A 534 32.10 23.65 -33.53
C LEU A 534 33.31 23.89 -34.47
N ASP A 535 34.23 24.81 -34.13
CA ASP A 535 35.42 25.11 -34.92
C ASP A 535 36.41 23.93 -34.89
N GLU A 536 36.56 23.25 -33.74
CA GLU A 536 37.23 21.94 -33.62
C GLU A 536 36.49 20.86 -34.42
N GLN A 537 35.17 20.96 -34.60
CA GLN A 537 34.39 20.00 -35.37
C GLN A 537 34.64 20.17 -36.88
N GLU A 538 34.85 21.40 -37.36
CA GLU A 538 35.32 21.67 -38.72
C GLU A 538 36.77 21.17 -38.93
N GLN A 539 37.65 21.29 -37.92
CA GLN A 539 39.04 20.79 -38.00
C GLN A 539 39.17 19.26 -37.89
N GLU A 540 38.49 18.60 -36.94
CA GLU A 540 38.42 17.13 -36.89
C GLU A 540 37.81 16.55 -38.18
N ASP A 541 37.01 17.33 -38.90
CA ASP A 541 36.37 16.86 -40.12
C ASP A 541 37.30 16.81 -41.36
N GLU A 542 38.46 17.48 -41.37
CA GLU A 542 39.48 17.39 -42.45
C GLU A 542 40.50 16.24 -42.28
N GLU A 543 41.01 15.94 -41.08
CA GLU A 543 42.12 14.96 -40.92
C GLU A 543 41.68 13.48 -40.95
N ALA A 544 40.38 13.18 -40.80
CA ALA A 544 39.84 11.81 -40.61
C ALA A 544 39.75 10.95 -41.90
N SER A 545 40.85 10.85 -42.66
CA SER A 545 40.91 10.29 -44.02
C SER A 545 40.72 8.75 -44.14
N THR A 546 40.66 8.00 -43.03
CA THR A 546 40.73 6.52 -43.02
C THR A 546 39.46 5.79 -42.54
N GLY A 547 38.30 6.46 -42.51
CA GLY A 547 37.04 5.87 -42.00
C GLY A 547 35.73 6.37 -42.64
N SER A 548 35.78 6.87 -43.88
CA SER A 548 34.73 7.70 -44.51
C SER A 548 33.28 7.21 -44.36
N HIS A 549 33.00 5.91 -44.54
CA HIS A 549 31.63 5.39 -44.51
C HIS A 549 31.00 5.42 -43.11
N LEU A 550 31.75 5.11 -42.04
CA LEU A 550 31.21 5.14 -40.68
C LEU A 550 31.01 6.58 -40.19
N LYS A 551 31.92 7.48 -40.58
CA LYS A 551 31.79 8.93 -40.33
C LYS A 551 30.48 9.47 -40.90
N LEU A 552 30.21 9.23 -42.19
CA LEU A 552 28.97 9.64 -42.86
C LEU A 552 27.70 9.08 -42.20
N ILE A 553 27.73 7.86 -41.64
CA ILE A 553 26.60 7.30 -40.88
C ILE A 553 26.36 8.09 -39.59
N VAL A 554 27.42 8.41 -38.83
CA VAL A 554 27.32 9.15 -37.55
C VAL A 554 26.86 10.59 -37.80
N ASP A 555 27.37 11.23 -38.84
CA ASP A 555 26.96 12.59 -39.20
C ASP A 555 25.50 12.63 -39.67
N ALA A 556 25.05 11.65 -40.46
CA ALA A 556 23.64 11.49 -40.83
C ALA A 556 22.73 11.20 -39.62
N PHE A 557 23.19 10.40 -38.66
CA PHE A 557 22.49 10.15 -37.40
C PHE A 557 22.31 11.43 -36.58
N ILE A 558 23.37 12.23 -36.43
CA ILE A 558 23.32 13.52 -35.71
C ILE A 558 22.37 14.50 -36.42
N GLN A 559 22.37 14.54 -37.76
CA GLN A 559 21.40 15.33 -38.54
C GLN A 559 19.96 14.82 -38.39
N GLN A 560 19.75 13.54 -38.09
CA GLN A 560 18.43 12.94 -37.90
C GLN A 560 17.87 13.15 -36.47
N LEU A 561 18.71 13.26 -35.43
CA LEU A 561 18.29 13.42 -34.03
C LEU A 561 17.22 14.51 -33.77
N PRO A 562 17.27 15.72 -34.37
CA PRO A 562 16.24 16.75 -34.18
C PRO A 562 14.83 16.40 -34.69
N ASN A 563 14.70 15.28 -35.40
CA ASN A 563 13.43 14.72 -35.90
C ASN A 563 12.91 13.55 -35.05
N CYS A 564 13.68 13.06 -34.05
CA CYS A 564 13.29 11.97 -33.16
C CYS A 564 12.37 12.46 -32.01
N VAL A 565 11.28 13.14 -32.38
CA VAL A 565 10.34 13.84 -31.48
C VAL A 565 9.25 12.93 -30.87
N ASN A 566 9.52 11.63 -30.75
CA ASN A 566 8.66 10.70 -30.01
C ASN A 566 9.48 9.53 -29.43
N ARG A 567 8.88 8.82 -28.46
CA ARG A 567 9.51 7.71 -27.73
C ARG A 567 10.08 6.63 -28.66
N ASP A 568 9.28 6.14 -29.60
CA ASP A 568 9.65 4.97 -30.40
C ASP A 568 10.74 5.31 -31.45
N LEU A 569 10.80 6.57 -31.91
CA LEU A 569 11.90 7.08 -32.73
C LEU A 569 13.20 7.25 -31.94
N ILE A 570 13.15 7.85 -30.75
CA ILE A 570 14.37 8.09 -29.95
C ILE A 570 14.95 6.80 -29.37
N ASP A 571 14.09 5.85 -28.98
CA ASP A 571 14.51 4.52 -28.53
C ASP A 571 15.12 3.70 -29.68
N LYS A 572 14.57 3.84 -30.89
CA LYS A 572 15.17 3.26 -32.10
C LYS A 572 16.53 3.89 -32.43
N ALA A 573 16.67 5.21 -32.26
CA ALA A 573 17.95 5.90 -32.42
C ALA A 573 18.98 5.43 -31.37
N ALA A 574 18.56 5.19 -30.12
CA ALA A 574 19.42 4.59 -29.09
C ALA A 574 19.92 3.20 -29.50
N MET A 575 19.02 2.32 -29.98
CA MET A 575 19.40 0.98 -30.46
C MET A 575 20.35 1.04 -31.67
N ASP A 576 20.08 1.89 -32.66
CA ASP A 576 20.88 2.01 -33.88
C ASP A 576 22.30 2.52 -33.58
N PHE A 577 22.41 3.58 -32.76
CA PHE A 577 23.71 4.10 -32.31
C PHE A 577 24.50 3.04 -31.50
N CYS A 578 23.80 2.31 -30.62
CA CYS A 578 24.40 1.29 -29.77
C CYS A 578 24.94 0.09 -30.55
N MET A 579 24.22 -0.35 -31.60
CA MET A 579 24.60 -1.46 -32.48
C MET A 579 25.68 -1.09 -33.50
N ASN A 580 25.50 0.04 -34.18
CA ASN A 580 26.21 0.35 -35.43
C ASN A 580 27.27 1.47 -35.29
N MET A 581 27.23 2.25 -34.20
CA MET A 581 28.01 3.50 -34.08
C MET A 581 28.80 3.61 -32.76
N ASN A 582 28.71 2.65 -31.85
CA ASN A 582 29.36 2.70 -30.53
C ASN A 582 30.91 2.66 -30.62
N THR A 583 31.54 3.83 -30.70
CA THR A 583 32.99 4.03 -30.56
C THR A 583 33.27 5.23 -29.67
N LYS A 584 34.43 5.26 -28.99
CA LYS A 584 34.77 6.35 -28.05
C LYS A 584 34.81 7.74 -28.71
N ALA A 585 35.13 7.82 -30.00
CA ALA A 585 35.04 9.07 -30.77
C ALA A 585 33.58 9.47 -31.02
N ASN A 586 32.76 8.53 -31.50
CA ASN A 586 31.35 8.79 -31.81
C ASN A 586 30.54 9.15 -30.55
N ARG A 587 30.86 8.56 -29.39
CA ARG A 587 30.25 8.94 -28.10
C ARG A 587 30.54 10.39 -27.73
N ARG A 588 31.75 10.89 -27.98
CA ARG A 588 32.12 12.31 -27.81
C ARG A 588 31.39 13.22 -28.81
N LYS A 589 31.34 12.85 -30.11
CA LYS A 589 30.59 13.63 -31.12
C LYS A 589 29.10 13.70 -30.78
N LEU A 590 28.53 12.63 -30.21
CA LEU A 590 27.17 12.61 -29.66
C LEU A 590 27.01 13.52 -28.43
N VAL A 591 27.90 13.46 -27.41
CA VAL A 591 27.84 14.37 -26.24
C VAL A 591 27.89 15.84 -26.67
N ARG A 592 28.78 16.22 -27.60
CA ARG A 592 28.83 17.57 -28.19
C ARG A 592 27.49 17.95 -28.84
N ALA A 593 26.94 17.10 -29.70
CA ALA A 593 25.66 17.33 -30.37
C ALA A 593 24.46 17.44 -29.40
N LEU A 594 24.46 16.71 -28.29
CA LEU A 594 23.44 16.81 -27.25
C LEU A 594 23.57 18.08 -26.40
N PHE A 595 24.79 18.61 -26.19
CA PHE A 595 25.02 19.85 -25.45
C PHE A 595 24.64 21.11 -26.26
N ILE A 596 24.93 21.11 -27.56
CA ILE A 596 24.72 22.24 -28.50
C ILE A 596 23.26 22.24 -29.04
N VAL A 597 22.28 21.90 -28.20
CA VAL A 597 20.84 22.04 -28.54
C VAL A 597 20.51 23.52 -28.83
N PRO A 598 19.87 23.84 -29.97
CA PRO A 598 19.41 25.19 -30.26
C PRO A 598 18.42 25.68 -29.19
N ARG A 599 18.62 26.90 -28.67
CA ARG A 599 17.83 27.45 -27.56
C ARG A 599 16.33 27.61 -27.86
N GLN A 600 15.94 27.62 -29.13
CA GLN A 600 14.54 27.61 -29.59
C GLN A 600 13.91 26.19 -29.61
N ARG A 601 14.70 25.11 -29.53
CA ARG A 601 14.25 23.71 -29.61
C ARG A 601 14.27 23.01 -28.24
N LEU A 602 13.67 23.65 -27.24
CA LEU A 602 13.53 23.11 -25.88
C LEU A 602 12.64 21.84 -25.83
N ASP A 603 11.87 21.58 -26.89
CA ASP A 603 11.08 20.36 -27.10
C ASP A 603 11.94 19.08 -27.23
N LEU A 604 13.21 19.21 -27.62
CA LEU A 604 14.11 18.06 -27.78
C LEU A 604 14.68 17.54 -26.46
N LEU A 605 14.72 18.36 -25.40
CA LEU A 605 15.42 18.06 -24.15
C LEU A 605 14.91 16.79 -23.43
N PRO A 606 13.60 16.49 -23.34
CA PRO A 606 13.11 15.25 -22.72
C PRO A 606 13.54 14.00 -23.52
N PHE A 607 13.52 14.07 -24.86
CA PHE A 607 13.96 12.96 -25.72
C PHE A 607 15.47 12.77 -25.64
N TYR A 608 16.24 13.85 -25.62
CA TYR A 608 17.70 13.79 -25.51
C TYR A 608 18.13 13.25 -24.14
N ALA A 609 17.42 13.60 -23.06
CA ALA A 609 17.61 12.99 -21.75
C ALA A 609 17.24 11.50 -21.73
N ARG A 610 16.16 11.09 -22.42
CA ARG A 610 15.79 9.67 -22.59
C ARG A 610 16.83 8.88 -23.37
N LEU A 611 17.41 9.46 -24.43
CA LEU A 611 18.50 8.85 -25.21
C LEU A 611 19.72 8.55 -24.33
N VAL A 612 20.14 9.53 -23.53
CA VAL A 612 21.25 9.38 -22.57
C VAL A 612 20.92 8.30 -21.54
N ALA A 613 19.73 8.32 -20.94
CA ALA A 613 19.31 7.34 -19.94
C ALA A 613 19.19 5.91 -20.49
N THR A 614 18.77 5.76 -21.75
CA THR A 614 18.68 4.45 -22.44
C THR A 614 20.07 3.92 -22.81
N LEU A 615 21.03 4.80 -23.18
CA LEU A 615 22.41 4.41 -23.49
C LEU A 615 23.28 4.17 -22.23
N HIS A 616 23.01 4.85 -21.12
CA HIS A 616 23.81 4.81 -19.89
C HIS A 616 24.16 3.40 -19.36
N PRO A 617 23.26 2.39 -19.33
CA PRO A 617 23.61 1.03 -18.88
C PRO A 617 24.73 0.36 -19.69
N CYS A 618 24.93 0.83 -20.92
CA CYS A 618 25.85 0.31 -21.94
C CYS A 618 27.10 1.19 -22.12
N MET A 619 26.95 2.50 -21.90
CA MET A 619 27.98 3.53 -22.05
C MET A 619 27.69 4.69 -21.08
N SER A 620 28.23 4.62 -19.86
CA SER A 620 27.96 5.61 -18.82
C SER A 620 28.68 6.94 -19.06
N ASP A 621 29.81 6.91 -19.80
CA ASP A 621 30.62 8.08 -20.14
C ASP A 621 29.83 9.20 -20.84
N ILE A 622 28.82 8.87 -21.64
CA ILE A 622 27.91 9.88 -22.23
C ILE A 622 27.14 10.68 -21.18
N ALA A 623 26.65 10.02 -20.12
CA ALA A 623 25.90 10.69 -19.06
C ALA A 623 26.82 11.48 -18.15
N GLU A 624 28.00 10.92 -17.83
CA GLU A 624 29.03 11.53 -16.98
C GLU A 624 29.59 12.82 -17.62
N ASP A 625 30.05 12.75 -18.88
CA ASP A 625 30.59 13.90 -19.62
C ASP A 625 29.53 15.01 -19.79
N LEU A 626 28.30 14.65 -20.21
CA LEU A 626 27.22 15.63 -20.41
C LEU A 626 26.79 16.32 -19.11
N CYS A 627 26.68 15.57 -18.00
CA CYS A 627 26.36 16.16 -16.69
C CYS A 627 27.50 17.07 -16.20
N SER A 628 28.76 16.73 -16.50
CA SER A 628 29.92 17.57 -16.20
C SER A 628 29.86 18.90 -16.97
N MET A 629 29.62 18.84 -18.29
CA MET A 629 29.46 20.04 -19.14
C MET A 629 28.32 20.95 -18.65
N LEU A 630 27.15 20.38 -18.34
CA LEU A 630 26.00 21.14 -17.81
C LEU A 630 26.28 21.75 -16.42
N LYS A 631 27.06 21.08 -15.55
CA LYS A 631 27.53 21.65 -14.27
C LYS A 631 28.55 22.78 -14.44
N GLY A 632 29.31 22.78 -15.53
CA GLY A 632 30.18 23.91 -15.92
C GLY A 632 29.37 25.10 -16.40
N ASP A 633 28.54 24.87 -17.42
CA ASP A 633 27.69 25.87 -18.09
C ASP A 633 26.72 26.56 -17.12
N PHE A 634 26.09 25.79 -16.21
CA PHE A 634 25.28 26.34 -15.13
C PHE A 634 26.06 27.31 -14.23
N ARG A 635 27.26 26.93 -13.79
CA ARG A 635 28.11 27.78 -12.93
C ARG A 635 28.60 29.04 -13.66
N PHE A 636 28.86 28.95 -14.96
CA PHE A 636 29.12 30.13 -15.79
C PHE A 636 27.89 31.05 -15.88
N HIS A 637 26.71 30.50 -16.14
CA HIS A 637 25.47 31.26 -16.26
C HIS A 637 25.00 31.96 -14.97
N VAL A 638 25.33 31.40 -13.80
CA VAL A 638 25.10 32.04 -12.48
C VAL A 638 26.12 33.15 -12.19
N ARG A 639 27.37 33.02 -12.66
CA ARG A 639 28.39 34.07 -12.56
C ARG A 639 28.13 35.25 -13.52
N LYS A 640 27.72 34.97 -14.76
CA LYS A 640 27.52 35.98 -15.80
C LYS A 640 26.17 36.69 -15.63
N LYS A 641 26.12 37.76 -14.83
CA LYS A 641 24.87 38.42 -14.37
C LYS A 641 24.04 39.18 -15.43
N ASP A 642 24.34 39.06 -16.73
CA ASP A 642 23.55 39.70 -17.79
C ASP A 642 22.20 38.98 -18.04
N GLN A 643 21.28 39.68 -18.71
CA GLN A 643 19.96 39.16 -19.12
C GLN A 643 19.88 38.87 -20.64
N ILE A 644 20.94 39.11 -21.40
CA ILE A 644 20.95 39.10 -22.87
C ILE A 644 20.72 37.69 -23.43
N ASN A 645 21.25 36.68 -22.75
CA ASN A 645 21.16 35.26 -23.15
C ASN A 645 20.22 34.42 -22.24
N ILE A 646 19.11 34.99 -21.75
CA ILE A 646 18.19 34.28 -20.84
C ILE A 646 17.62 32.97 -21.44
N GLU A 647 17.39 32.93 -22.75
CA GLU A 647 16.99 31.71 -23.48
C GLU A 647 18.00 30.56 -23.30
N THR A 648 19.31 30.88 -23.37
CA THR A 648 20.40 29.91 -23.19
C THR A 648 20.48 29.45 -21.73
N LYS A 649 20.35 30.38 -20.77
CA LYS A 649 20.29 30.06 -19.34
C LYS A 649 19.16 29.06 -19.01
N ASN A 650 17.98 29.31 -19.56
CA ASN A 650 16.81 28.45 -19.36
C ASN A 650 16.93 27.09 -20.09
N LYS A 651 17.60 27.01 -21.25
CA LYS A 651 17.96 25.74 -21.92
C LYS A 651 18.71 24.81 -20.98
N THR A 652 19.81 25.30 -20.40
CA THR A 652 20.72 24.51 -19.56
C THR A 652 20.04 24.04 -18.27
N VAL A 653 19.27 24.92 -17.63
CA VAL A 653 18.52 24.59 -16.41
C VAL A 653 17.38 23.59 -16.68
N ARG A 654 16.65 23.72 -17.80
CA ARG A 654 15.65 22.73 -18.21
C ARG A 654 16.30 21.36 -18.52
N PHE A 655 17.45 21.33 -19.17
CA PHE A 655 18.12 20.06 -19.48
C PHE A 655 18.59 19.32 -18.21
N ILE A 656 19.10 20.06 -17.21
CA ILE A 656 19.38 19.51 -15.87
C ILE A 656 18.12 18.91 -15.24
N GLY A 657 16.97 19.60 -15.34
CA GLY A 657 15.69 19.10 -14.83
C GLY A 657 15.17 17.83 -15.54
N GLU A 658 15.38 17.70 -16.84
CA GLU A 658 15.04 16.46 -17.58
C GLU A 658 15.95 15.29 -17.18
N LEU A 659 17.26 15.52 -17.09
CA LEU A 659 18.22 14.50 -16.66
C LEU A 659 18.02 14.09 -15.19
N ALA A 660 17.51 14.99 -14.33
CA ALA A 660 17.14 14.67 -12.96
C ALA A 660 15.91 13.72 -12.87
N LYS A 661 14.90 13.90 -13.74
CA LYS A 661 13.75 12.99 -13.83
C LYS A 661 14.15 11.58 -14.28
N PHE A 662 15.10 11.48 -15.21
CA PHE A 662 15.75 10.21 -15.61
C PHE A 662 16.80 9.68 -14.62
N LYS A 663 17.03 10.35 -13.48
CA LYS A 663 18.02 9.98 -12.45
C LYS A 663 19.49 9.97 -12.93
N MET A 664 19.78 10.60 -14.07
CA MET A 664 21.14 10.79 -14.61
C MET A 664 21.85 11.95 -13.91
N PHE A 665 21.13 13.02 -13.59
CA PHE A 665 21.61 14.11 -12.73
C PHE A 665 21.09 13.89 -11.32
N CYS A 666 21.93 13.97 -10.27
CA CYS A 666 21.48 13.61 -8.93
C CYS A 666 20.63 14.72 -8.28
N LYS A 667 19.61 14.34 -7.49
CA LYS A 667 18.67 15.29 -6.87
C LYS A 667 19.38 16.28 -5.92
N THR A 668 20.45 15.85 -5.24
CA THR A 668 21.26 16.71 -4.37
C THR A 668 21.93 17.84 -5.15
N ASP A 669 22.52 17.53 -6.32
CA ASP A 669 23.07 18.55 -7.22
C ASP A 669 21.97 19.48 -7.75
N THR A 670 20.81 18.94 -8.14
CA THR A 670 19.67 19.75 -8.64
C THR A 670 19.16 20.73 -7.58
N LEU A 671 19.08 20.29 -6.31
CA LEU A 671 18.70 21.14 -5.18
C LEU A 671 19.81 22.15 -4.81
N HIS A 672 21.09 21.80 -5.02
CA HIS A 672 22.19 22.74 -4.89
C HIS A 672 22.13 23.83 -5.98
N CYS A 673 21.83 23.47 -7.24
CA CYS A 673 21.55 24.44 -8.30
C CYS A 673 20.39 25.38 -7.91
N LEU A 674 19.29 24.86 -7.34
CA LEU A 674 18.21 25.70 -6.84
C LEU A 674 18.67 26.63 -5.69
N LYS A 675 19.43 26.12 -4.70
CA LYS A 675 19.99 26.94 -3.61
C LYS A 675 20.88 28.08 -4.14
N MET A 676 21.69 27.83 -5.16
CA MET A 676 22.56 28.82 -5.81
C MET A 676 21.79 29.91 -6.58
N LEU A 677 20.58 29.62 -7.06
CA LEU A 677 19.69 30.62 -7.68
C LEU A 677 18.87 31.40 -6.64
N LEU A 678 18.62 30.80 -5.47
CA LEU A 678 17.88 31.45 -4.38
C LEU A 678 18.76 32.34 -3.50
N SER A 679 20.09 32.21 -3.49
CA SER A 679 20.99 33.11 -2.75
C SER A 679 20.90 34.54 -3.31
N ASP A 680 21.40 34.75 -4.54
CA ASP A 680 21.25 35.98 -5.32
C ASP A 680 19.95 35.93 -6.14
N PHE A 681 18.82 36.28 -5.51
CA PHE A 681 17.47 36.18 -6.10
C PHE A 681 17.18 37.34 -7.07
N SER A 682 18.04 37.48 -8.08
CA SER A 682 17.98 38.49 -9.14
C SER A 682 17.03 38.09 -10.27
N HIS A 683 16.70 39.03 -11.16
CA HIS A 683 15.72 38.88 -12.24
C HIS A 683 15.92 37.60 -13.09
N HIS A 684 17.16 37.34 -13.54
CA HIS A 684 17.45 36.15 -14.35
C HIS A 684 17.55 34.86 -13.52
N HIS A 685 17.98 34.94 -12.25
CA HIS A 685 17.97 33.78 -11.36
C HIS A 685 16.55 33.36 -10.96
N ILE A 686 15.60 34.30 -10.89
CA ILE A 686 14.17 33.99 -10.71
C ILE A 686 13.64 33.19 -11.90
N GLU A 687 13.89 33.62 -13.14
CA GLU A 687 13.43 32.87 -14.34
C GLU A 687 14.07 31.47 -14.42
N MET A 688 15.38 31.35 -14.10
CA MET A 688 16.06 30.06 -14.01
C MET A 688 15.46 29.17 -12.91
N ALA A 689 15.22 29.70 -11.71
CA ALA A 689 14.68 28.93 -10.57
C ALA A 689 13.25 28.43 -10.87
N CYS A 690 12.41 29.28 -11.45
CA CYS A 690 11.07 28.90 -11.87
C CYS A 690 11.12 27.85 -12.99
N THR A 691 11.98 28.03 -14.01
CA THR A 691 12.19 27.05 -15.09
C THR A 691 12.61 25.68 -14.54
N LEU A 692 13.49 25.63 -13.52
CA LEU A 692 13.90 24.37 -12.88
C LEU A 692 12.74 23.67 -12.18
N LEU A 693 11.92 24.44 -11.45
CA LEU A 693 10.78 23.96 -10.68
C LEU A 693 9.61 23.50 -11.57
N GLU A 694 9.32 24.23 -12.66
CA GLU A 694 8.39 23.79 -13.71
C GLU A 694 8.87 22.51 -14.41
N THR A 695 10.18 22.34 -14.58
CA THR A 695 10.71 21.16 -15.28
C THR A 695 10.75 19.91 -14.38
N CYS A 696 11.18 20.04 -13.12
CA CYS A 696 11.41 18.90 -12.22
C CYS A 696 11.04 19.12 -10.76
N GLY A 697 10.61 20.33 -10.36
CA GLY A 697 10.31 20.66 -8.97
C GLY A 697 9.19 19.81 -8.37
N ARG A 698 8.14 19.49 -9.15
CA ARG A 698 7.08 18.56 -8.74
C ARG A 698 7.61 17.13 -8.52
N PHE A 699 8.55 16.66 -9.35
CA PHE A 699 9.23 15.37 -9.18
C PHE A 699 10.14 15.35 -7.93
N LEU A 700 10.87 16.44 -7.67
CA LEU A 700 11.69 16.61 -6.45
C LEU A 700 10.84 16.72 -5.18
N PHE A 701 9.70 17.41 -5.25
CA PHE A 701 8.76 17.59 -4.15
C PHE A 701 7.98 16.30 -3.84
N ARG A 702 7.60 15.51 -4.86
CA ARG A 702 6.89 14.23 -4.67
C ARG A 702 7.82 13.04 -4.37
N SER A 703 9.13 13.20 -4.56
CA SER A 703 10.17 12.22 -4.21
C SER A 703 10.44 12.20 -2.70
N PRO A 704 10.25 11.09 -1.96
CA PRO A 704 10.39 11.07 -0.49
C PRO A 704 11.77 11.50 0.04
N ASP A 705 12.83 11.22 -0.71
CA ASP A 705 14.23 11.53 -0.44
C ASP A 705 14.61 13.00 -0.66
N SER A 706 13.80 13.75 -1.42
CA SER A 706 14.03 15.18 -1.70
C SER A 706 12.90 16.10 -1.26
N HIS A 707 11.74 15.56 -0.85
CA HIS A 707 10.52 16.31 -0.49
C HIS A 707 10.82 17.48 0.46
N LEU A 708 11.39 17.21 1.64
CA LEU A 708 11.64 18.24 2.66
C LEU A 708 12.61 19.32 2.17
N ARG A 709 13.74 18.92 1.59
CA ARG A 709 14.75 19.88 1.06
C ARG A 709 14.14 20.76 -0.03
N THR A 710 13.24 20.19 -0.85
CA THR A 710 12.47 20.95 -1.85
C THR A 710 11.49 21.91 -1.18
N SER A 711 10.74 21.47 -0.17
CA SER A 711 9.78 22.29 0.58
C SER A 711 10.45 23.50 1.25
N VAL A 712 11.60 23.30 1.89
CA VAL A 712 12.38 24.38 2.53
C VAL A 712 12.87 25.41 1.50
N LEU A 713 13.32 24.97 0.31
CA LEU A 713 13.73 25.90 -0.75
C LEU A 713 12.52 26.63 -1.38
N LEU A 714 11.38 25.96 -1.55
CA LEU A 714 10.11 26.57 -1.98
C LEU A 714 9.60 27.61 -0.97
N GLU A 715 9.73 27.35 0.33
CA GLU A 715 9.45 28.34 1.38
C GLU A 715 10.42 29.52 1.33
N GLN A 716 11.74 29.28 1.19
CA GLN A 716 12.73 30.36 1.06
C GLN A 716 12.44 31.26 -0.15
N MET A 717 12.04 30.66 -1.28
CA MET A 717 11.60 31.35 -2.49
C MET A 717 10.35 32.21 -2.23
N MET A 718 9.33 31.69 -1.55
CA MET A 718 8.13 32.46 -1.19
C MET A 718 8.40 33.57 -0.16
N ARG A 719 9.27 33.33 0.83
CA ARG A 719 9.71 34.36 1.80
C ARG A 719 10.49 35.47 1.09
N LYS A 720 11.39 35.15 0.15
CA LYS A 720 12.09 36.14 -0.69
C LYS A 720 11.11 36.92 -1.59
N LYS A 721 10.10 36.28 -2.16
CA LYS A 721 9.01 36.93 -2.93
C LYS A 721 8.16 37.91 -2.09
N GLN A 722 8.10 37.72 -0.77
CA GLN A 722 7.41 38.64 0.15
C GLN A 722 8.32 39.77 0.64
N ALA A 723 9.61 39.49 0.87
CA ALA A 723 10.59 40.45 1.38
C ALA A 723 11.16 41.38 0.30
N MET A 724 11.13 40.98 -0.98
CA MET A 724 11.65 41.76 -2.11
C MET A 724 10.49 42.33 -2.94
N HIS A 725 10.54 43.63 -3.24
CA HIS A 725 9.56 44.31 -4.10
C HIS A 725 9.78 43.95 -5.58
N LEU A 726 9.41 42.74 -5.96
CA LEU A 726 9.49 42.22 -7.32
C LEU A 726 8.37 42.77 -8.23
N ASP A 727 8.65 42.85 -9.53
CA ASP A 727 7.63 43.11 -10.56
C ASP A 727 6.53 42.03 -10.52
N ALA A 728 5.29 42.42 -10.80
CA ALA A 728 4.14 41.52 -10.89
C ALA A 728 4.41 40.30 -11.81
N ARG A 729 5.16 40.45 -12.90
CA ARG A 729 5.58 39.32 -13.77
C ARG A 729 6.35 38.26 -12.99
N TYR A 730 7.29 38.66 -12.13
CA TYR A 730 8.08 37.73 -11.33
C TYR A 730 7.32 37.20 -10.13
N VAL A 731 6.44 38.00 -9.51
CA VAL A 731 5.52 37.54 -8.46
C VAL A 731 4.64 36.39 -8.98
N THR A 732 4.00 36.57 -10.15
CA THR A 732 3.16 35.54 -10.79
C THR A 732 3.97 34.32 -11.20
N MET A 733 5.18 34.49 -11.76
CA MET A 733 6.05 33.36 -12.14
C MET A 733 6.45 32.51 -10.92
N VAL A 734 6.82 33.15 -9.81
CA VAL A 734 7.16 32.46 -8.55
C VAL A 734 5.97 31.72 -7.96
N GLU A 735 4.77 32.32 -7.99
CA GLU A 735 3.54 31.66 -7.53
C GLU A 735 3.17 30.45 -8.40
N ASN A 736 3.24 30.58 -9.72
CA ASN A 736 2.97 29.48 -10.65
C ASN A 736 3.92 28.30 -10.42
N ALA A 737 5.23 28.57 -10.34
CA ALA A 737 6.23 27.53 -10.07
C ALA A 737 6.05 26.88 -8.69
N TYR A 738 5.66 27.65 -7.67
CA TYR A 738 5.36 27.12 -6.33
C TYR A 738 4.14 26.19 -6.34
N TYR A 739 3.00 26.64 -6.87
CA TYR A 739 1.75 25.85 -6.89
C TYR A 739 1.79 24.67 -7.87
N TYR A 740 2.64 24.72 -8.90
CA TYR A 740 2.91 23.57 -9.76
C TYR A 740 3.65 22.44 -9.00
N CYS A 741 4.60 22.81 -8.12
CA CYS A 741 5.29 21.82 -7.28
C CYS A 741 4.40 21.30 -6.14
N ASN A 742 3.71 22.22 -5.46
CA ASN A 742 2.86 21.97 -4.30
C ASN A 742 1.44 22.54 -4.55
N PRO A 743 0.58 21.83 -5.29
CA PRO A 743 -0.79 22.28 -5.53
C PRO A 743 -1.61 22.27 -4.23
N PRO A 744 -2.49 23.27 -4.01
CA PRO A 744 -3.24 23.37 -2.76
C PRO A 744 -4.15 22.15 -2.55
N PRO A 745 -4.33 21.69 -1.29
CA PRO A 745 -5.07 20.48 -0.99
C PRO A 745 -6.57 20.65 -1.31
N ALA A 746 -7.05 19.92 -2.31
CA ALA A 746 -8.47 19.73 -2.53
C ALA A 746 -9.08 18.88 -1.38
N GLU A 747 -10.33 19.18 -0.99
CA GLU A 747 -11.01 18.48 0.11
C GLU A 747 -11.11 16.97 -0.15
N LYS A 748 -10.32 16.16 0.57
CA LYS A 748 -10.32 14.70 0.42
C LYS A 748 -11.63 14.09 0.92
N THR A 749 -12.51 13.71 -0.01
CA THR A 749 -13.67 12.86 0.31
C THR A 749 -13.21 11.51 0.85
N VAL A 750 -13.42 11.27 2.14
CA VAL A 750 -12.93 10.08 2.87
C VAL A 750 -13.35 8.78 2.19
N ARG A 751 -12.37 8.01 1.68
CA ARG A 751 -12.56 6.67 1.11
C ARG A 751 -12.93 5.68 2.22
N LYS A 752 -14.22 5.51 2.50
CA LYS A 752 -14.74 4.49 3.45
C LYS A 752 -14.22 3.10 3.06
N LYS A 753 -13.56 2.40 3.99
CA LYS A 753 -13.24 0.97 3.85
C LYS A 753 -14.55 0.17 3.79
N ARG A 754 -14.64 -0.82 2.89
CA ARG A 754 -15.84 -1.67 2.68
C ARG A 754 -15.48 -3.15 2.62
N PRO A 755 -16.41 -4.07 2.91
CA PRO A 755 -16.24 -5.51 2.69
C PRO A 755 -15.93 -5.85 1.21
N PRO A 756 -15.23 -6.98 0.93
CA PRO A 756 -14.86 -7.36 -0.44
C PRO A 756 -16.05 -7.50 -1.39
N LEU A 757 -17.16 -8.08 -0.92
CA LEU A 757 -18.38 -8.27 -1.73
C LEU A 757 -19.05 -6.93 -2.09
N GLN A 758 -18.97 -5.93 -1.22
CA GLN A 758 -19.44 -4.58 -1.52
C GLN A 758 -18.58 -3.92 -2.60
N GLU A 759 -17.24 -4.03 -2.54
CA GLU A 759 -16.38 -3.51 -3.62
C GLU A 759 -16.53 -4.29 -4.94
N TYR A 760 -16.83 -5.60 -4.90
CA TYR A 760 -17.17 -6.36 -6.10
C TYR A 760 -18.46 -5.85 -6.77
N ILE A 761 -19.53 -5.62 -6.00
CA ILE A 761 -20.77 -5.02 -6.50
C ILE A 761 -20.53 -3.61 -7.06
N ARG A 762 -19.73 -2.78 -6.38
CA ARG A 762 -19.31 -1.46 -6.89
C ARG A 762 -18.52 -1.56 -8.19
N LYS A 763 -17.61 -2.53 -8.32
CA LYS A 763 -16.85 -2.77 -9.55
C LYS A 763 -17.78 -3.16 -10.69
N LEU A 764 -18.67 -4.14 -10.47
CA LEU A 764 -19.64 -4.58 -11.47
C LEU A 764 -20.51 -3.44 -11.99
N LEU A 765 -21.11 -2.63 -11.11
CA LEU A 765 -22.06 -1.59 -11.48
C LEU A 765 -21.43 -0.28 -11.98
N TYR A 766 -20.30 0.14 -11.40
CA TYR A 766 -19.73 1.48 -11.66
C TYR A 766 -18.47 1.49 -12.53
N LYS A 767 -17.82 0.34 -12.75
CA LYS A 767 -16.60 0.23 -13.59
C LYS A 767 -16.79 -0.70 -14.78
N ASP A 768 -17.25 -1.93 -14.52
CA ASP A 768 -17.27 -2.99 -15.52
C ASP A 768 -18.53 -2.93 -16.43
N LEU A 769 -19.62 -2.30 -15.98
CA LEU A 769 -20.87 -2.19 -16.74
C LEU A 769 -20.79 -1.18 -17.90
N SER A 770 -20.99 -1.71 -19.10
CA SER A 770 -21.05 -0.99 -20.36
C SER A 770 -22.00 -1.70 -21.32
N LYS A 771 -22.28 -1.07 -22.47
CA LYS A 771 -23.15 -1.61 -23.52
C LYS A 771 -22.67 -2.97 -24.07
N VAL A 772 -21.37 -3.25 -24.05
CA VAL A 772 -20.79 -4.52 -24.53
C VAL A 772 -20.59 -5.57 -23.45
N THR A 773 -20.56 -5.17 -22.17
CA THR A 773 -20.35 -6.09 -21.03
C THR A 773 -21.65 -6.47 -20.31
N THR A 774 -22.81 -5.94 -20.72
CA THR A 774 -24.08 -6.07 -19.98
C THR A 774 -24.44 -7.52 -19.64
N GLU A 775 -24.27 -8.46 -20.58
CA GLU A 775 -24.52 -9.89 -20.32
C GLU A 775 -23.53 -10.55 -19.35
N LYS A 776 -22.25 -10.12 -19.37
CA LYS A 776 -21.22 -10.63 -18.46
C LYS A 776 -21.48 -10.11 -17.05
N VAL A 777 -21.95 -8.87 -16.91
CA VAL A 777 -22.39 -8.31 -15.63
C VAL A 777 -23.68 -9.01 -15.16
N LEU A 778 -24.71 -9.17 -15.99
CA LEU A 778 -25.95 -9.87 -15.62
C LEU A 778 -25.70 -11.31 -15.16
N ARG A 779 -24.82 -12.06 -15.83
CA ARG A 779 -24.42 -13.42 -15.42
C ARG A 779 -23.69 -13.46 -14.09
N GLN A 780 -23.00 -12.39 -13.68
CA GLN A 780 -22.35 -12.28 -12.37
C GLN A 780 -23.34 -11.81 -11.29
N MET A 781 -24.18 -10.81 -11.57
CA MET A 781 -25.24 -10.34 -10.65
C MET A 781 -26.18 -11.48 -10.25
N ARG A 782 -26.55 -12.36 -11.20
CA ARG A 782 -27.37 -13.57 -10.92
C ARG A 782 -26.70 -14.61 -10.01
N LYS A 783 -25.38 -14.54 -9.78
CA LYS A 783 -24.63 -15.44 -8.89
C LYS A 783 -24.40 -14.86 -7.48
N LEU A 784 -24.82 -13.62 -7.21
CA LEU A 784 -24.75 -13.05 -5.86
C LEU A 784 -25.64 -13.84 -4.87
N PRO A 785 -25.30 -13.89 -3.57
CA PRO A 785 -26.11 -14.56 -2.56
C PRO A 785 -27.37 -13.73 -2.23
N TRP A 786 -28.38 -13.80 -3.10
CA TRP A 786 -29.64 -13.04 -2.96
C TRP A 786 -30.51 -13.43 -1.76
N GLN A 787 -30.12 -14.49 -1.04
CA GLN A 787 -30.69 -14.91 0.25
C GLN A 787 -30.15 -14.08 1.43
N ASP A 788 -29.03 -13.37 1.25
CA ASP A 788 -28.44 -12.47 2.23
C ASP A 788 -29.09 -11.07 2.10
N PRO A 789 -29.80 -10.58 3.15
CA PRO A 789 -30.44 -9.27 3.12
C PRO A 789 -29.45 -8.12 2.94
N GLU A 790 -28.27 -8.15 3.57
CA GLU A 790 -27.29 -7.06 3.48
C GLU A 790 -26.76 -6.91 2.05
N VAL A 791 -26.57 -8.03 1.35
CA VAL A 791 -26.13 -8.04 -0.05
C VAL A 791 -27.24 -7.54 -0.97
N LYS A 792 -28.49 -7.97 -0.76
CA LYS A 792 -29.64 -7.49 -1.54
C LYS A 792 -29.85 -5.98 -1.36
N GLU A 793 -29.89 -5.50 -0.11
CA GLU A 793 -30.00 -4.07 0.20
C GLU A 793 -28.83 -3.26 -0.39
N TYR A 794 -27.60 -3.77 -0.34
CA TYR A 794 -26.45 -3.07 -0.88
C TYR A 794 -26.49 -2.95 -2.41
N VAL A 795 -27.00 -3.96 -3.14
CA VAL A 795 -27.23 -3.84 -4.60
C VAL A 795 -28.32 -2.81 -4.90
N ILE A 796 -29.45 -2.87 -4.21
CA ILE A 796 -30.57 -1.92 -4.37
C ILE A 796 -30.07 -0.49 -4.13
N SER A 797 -29.36 -0.28 -3.02
CA SER A 797 -28.72 1.00 -2.68
C SER A 797 -27.74 1.46 -3.76
N CYS A 798 -26.93 0.57 -4.33
CA CYS A 798 -26.03 0.94 -5.43
C CYS A 798 -26.75 1.33 -6.73
N MET A 799 -27.89 0.70 -7.04
CA MET A 799 -28.69 1.05 -8.22
C MET A 799 -29.45 2.37 -8.03
N ILE A 800 -29.95 2.66 -6.82
CA ILE A 800 -30.56 3.95 -6.48
C ILE A 800 -29.52 5.08 -6.52
N ASN A 801 -28.30 4.84 -6.03
CA ASN A 801 -27.19 5.81 -6.08
C ASN A 801 -26.53 5.90 -7.50
N ILE A 802 -27.38 5.94 -8.54
CA ILE A 802 -27.05 5.87 -9.97
C ILE A 802 -26.03 6.92 -10.44
N TYR A 803 -25.90 8.05 -9.74
CA TYR A 803 -24.91 9.10 -10.01
C TYR A 803 -23.45 8.66 -9.87
N ASN A 804 -23.19 7.44 -9.35
CA ASN A 804 -21.86 6.81 -9.39
C ASN A 804 -21.54 6.20 -10.78
N VAL A 805 -22.53 6.07 -11.68
CA VAL A 805 -22.38 5.57 -13.05
C VAL A 805 -22.16 6.75 -14.01
N LYS A 806 -21.30 6.56 -15.02
CA LYS A 806 -21.13 7.55 -16.11
C LYS A 806 -22.47 7.80 -16.80
N TYR A 807 -22.83 9.06 -17.03
CA TYR A 807 -24.15 9.46 -17.57
C TYR A 807 -24.59 8.64 -18.81
N ASN A 808 -23.69 8.46 -19.77
CA ASN A 808 -23.94 7.70 -21.01
C ASN A 808 -24.12 6.18 -20.79
N SER A 809 -23.80 5.65 -19.61
CA SER A 809 -23.98 4.24 -19.22
C SER A 809 -25.22 4.01 -18.34
N ILE A 810 -25.98 5.04 -17.93
CA ILE A 810 -27.16 4.89 -17.07
C ILE A 810 -28.19 3.93 -17.68
N HIS A 811 -28.39 4.01 -19.00
CA HIS A 811 -29.29 3.10 -19.73
C HIS A 811 -28.87 1.62 -19.63
N CYS A 812 -27.59 1.32 -19.39
CA CYS A 812 -27.10 -0.04 -19.19
C CYS A 812 -27.53 -0.62 -17.83
N VAL A 813 -27.76 0.22 -16.80
CA VAL A 813 -28.30 -0.21 -15.50
C VAL A 813 -29.77 -0.55 -15.63
N ALA A 814 -30.55 0.24 -16.38
CA ALA A 814 -31.96 -0.07 -16.65
C ALA A 814 -32.11 -1.39 -17.42
N ASN A 815 -31.25 -1.62 -18.43
CA ASN A 815 -31.19 -2.90 -19.16
C ASN A 815 -30.78 -4.08 -18.26
N LEU A 816 -29.78 -3.88 -17.40
CA LEU A 816 -29.32 -4.87 -16.42
C LEU A 816 -30.44 -5.25 -15.43
N LEU A 817 -31.19 -4.26 -14.94
CA LEU A 817 -32.29 -4.48 -14.01
C LEU A 817 -33.46 -5.24 -14.67
N ALA A 818 -33.84 -4.86 -15.90
CA ALA A 818 -34.85 -5.56 -16.69
C ALA A 818 -34.48 -7.03 -16.95
N GLY A 819 -33.19 -7.34 -17.14
CA GLY A 819 -32.69 -8.72 -17.22
C GLY A 819 -32.60 -9.46 -15.88
N LEU A 820 -32.54 -8.73 -14.76
CA LEU A 820 -32.40 -9.28 -13.41
C LEU A 820 -33.74 -9.61 -12.74
N VAL A 821 -34.80 -8.82 -12.98
CA VAL A 821 -36.13 -9.05 -12.39
C VAL A 821 -36.80 -10.35 -12.81
N LEU A 822 -36.36 -10.94 -13.93
CA LEU A 822 -36.72 -12.31 -14.34
C LEU A 822 -36.26 -13.39 -13.33
N TYR A 823 -35.43 -13.02 -12.34
CA TYR A 823 -34.90 -13.89 -11.29
C TYR A 823 -35.04 -13.30 -9.88
N GLN A 824 -35.16 -11.98 -9.75
CA GLN A 824 -35.27 -11.22 -8.49
C GLN A 824 -36.20 -10.01 -8.70
N GLU A 825 -37.50 -10.24 -8.74
CA GLU A 825 -38.53 -9.23 -9.06
C GLU A 825 -38.58 -8.07 -8.05
N ASP A 826 -38.45 -8.40 -6.76
CA ASP A 826 -38.47 -7.45 -5.63
C ASP A 826 -37.38 -6.37 -5.72
N VAL A 827 -36.18 -6.75 -6.18
CA VAL A 827 -35.06 -5.83 -6.43
C VAL A 827 -35.45 -4.75 -7.45
N GLY A 828 -36.28 -5.08 -8.44
CA GLY A 828 -36.79 -4.11 -9.42
C GLY A 828 -37.70 -3.07 -8.78
N ILE A 829 -38.66 -3.53 -7.97
CA ILE A 829 -39.63 -2.69 -7.28
C ILE A 829 -38.91 -1.72 -6.34
N HIS A 830 -38.04 -2.23 -5.47
CA HIS A 830 -37.31 -1.40 -4.50
C HIS A 830 -36.37 -0.37 -5.15
N VAL A 831 -35.79 -0.66 -6.31
CA VAL A 831 -34.98 0.33 -7.05
C VAL A 831 -35.87 1.41 -7.69
N VAL A 832 -37.05 1.05 -8.23
CA VAL A 832 -38.02 2.02 -8.77
C VAL A 832 -38.51 2.96 -7.65
N ASP A 833 -38.95 2.41 -6.53
CA ASP A 833 -39.44 3.20 -5.39
C ASP A 833 -38.36 4.13 -4.83
N GLY A 834 -37.15 3.60 -4.63
CA GLY A 834 -36.01 4.37 -4.12
C GLY A 834 -35.53 5.50 -5.06
N VAL A 835 -35.67 5.32 -6.39
CA VAL A 835 -35.37 6.39 -7.36
C VAL A 835 -36.47 7.46 -7.37
N LEU A 836 -37.74 7.08 -7.22
CA LEU A 836 -38.84 8.04 -7.08
C LEU A 836 -38.73 8.86 -5.79
N GLU A 837 -38.29 8.24 -4.70
CA GLU A 837 -38.03 8.90 -3.43
C GLU A 837 -36.79 9.83 -3.49
N ASP A 838 -35.67 9.41 -4.11
CA ASP A 838 -34.51 10.28 -4.33
C ASP A 838 -34.86 11.54 -5.16
N ILE A 839 -35.79 11.40 -6.11
CA ILE A 839 -36.31 12.53 -6.89
C ILE A 839 -37.20 13.44 -6.03
N ARG A 840 -38.01 12.90 -5.12
CA ARG A 840 -38.83 13.68 -4.16
C ARG A 840 -37.95 14.43 -3.17
N LEU A 841 -37.12 13.72 -2.41
CA LEU A 841 -36.17 14.27 -1.45
C LEU A 841 -35.22 15.29 -2.12
N GLY A 842 -34.87 15.04 -3.38
CA GLY A 842 -34.10 15.97 -4.22
C GLY A 842 -34.80 17.32 -4.48
N MET A 843 -36.13 17.41 -4.41
CA MET A 843 -36.87 18.69 -4.45
C MET A 843 -37.02 19.36 -3.07
N GLU A 844 -36.97 18.58 -2.00
CA GLU A 844 -37.11 19.06 -0.61
C GLU A 844 -35.79 19.62 -0.08
N VAL A 845 -34.68 18.91 -0.30
CA VAL A 845 -33.32 19.35 0.08
C VAL A 845 -32.84 20.49 -0.83
N ASN A 846 -33.14 20.40 -2.12
CA ASN A 846 -32.92 21.42 -3.17
C ASN A 846 -31.50 22.06 -3.30
N GLN A 847 -30.47 21.56 -2.62
CA GLN A 847 -29.13 22.18 -2.61
C GLN A 847 -28.38 22.01 -3.96
N PRO A 848 -27.77 23.07 -4.53
CA PRO A 848 -27.09 23.02 -5.84
C PRO A 848 -25.99 21.95 -5.96
N LYS A 849 -25.30 21.62 -4.87
CA LYS A 849 -24.24 20.59 -4.83
C LYS A 849 -24.74 19.18 -5.22
N PHE A 850 -26.05 18.93 -5.15
CA PHE A 850 -26.66 17.65 -5.55
C PHE A 850 -27.25 17.67 -6.97
N ASN A 851 -27.08 18.76 -7.73
CA ASN A 851 -27.69 18.88 -9.06
C ASN A 851 -27.29 17.75 -10.03
N GLN A 852 -26.02 17.33 -10.06
CA GLN A 852 -25.60 16.20 -10.91
C GLN A 852 -26.27 14.87 -10.52
N ARG A 853 -26.49 14.62 -9.21
CA ARG A 853 -27.25 13.47 -8.71
C ARG A 853 -28.70 13.53 -9.19
N ARG A 854 -29.37 14.66 -8.98
CA ARG A 854 -30.78 14.87 -9.36
C ARG A 854 -31.02 14.68 -10.87
N ILE A 855 -30.12 15.18 -11.73
CA ILE A 855 -30.17 14.92 -13.18
C ILE A 855 -29.99 13.42 -13.47
N SER A 856 -29.03 12.75 -12.81
CA SER A 856 -28.79 11.31 -13.02
C SER A 856 -29.97 10.43 -12.59
N SER A 857 -30.63 10.75 -11.47
CA SER A 857 -31.83 10.04 -11.01
C SER A 857 -33.02 10.26 -11.94
N ALA A 858 -33.24 11.50 -12.42
CA ALA A 858 -34.27 11.81 -13.42
C ALA A 858 -34.01 11.12 -14.77
N LYS A 859 -32.76 11.12 -15.24
CA LYS A 859 -32.31 10.36 -16.43
C LYS A 859 -32.59 8.87 -16.25
N PHE A 860 -32.25 8.30 -15.10
CA PHE A 860 -32.46 6.89 -14.81
C PHE A 860 -33.94 6.51 -14.80
N LEU A 861 -34.82 7.33 -14.22
CA LEU A 861 -36.27 7.10 -14.28
C LEU A 861 -36.79 7.06 -15.73
N GLY A 862 -36.29 7.94 -16.60
CA GLY A 862 -36.61 7.91 -18.04
C GLY A 862 -36.13 6.62 -18.72
N GLU A 863 -34.92 6.14 -18.39
CA GLU A 863 -34.42 4.85 -18.92
C GLU A 863 -35.19 3.65 -18.33
N LEU A 864 -35.64 3.71 -17.07
CA LEU A 864 -36.50 2.68 -16.48
C LEU A 864 -37.82 2.56 -17.26
N TYR A 865 -38.40 3.66 -17.76
CA TYR A 865 -39.52 3.57 -18.71
C TYR A 865 -39.10 2.95 -20.05
N ASN A 866 -37.96 3.36 -20.63
CA ASN A 866 -37.47 2.85 -21.92
C ASN A 866 -37.26 1.31 -21.90
N TYR A 867 -36.80 0.78 -20.77
CA TYR A 867 -36.61 -0.67 -20.54
C TYR A 867 -37.82 -1.35 -19.85
N ARG A 868 -38.99 -0.70 -19.82
CA ARG A 868 -40.29 -1.21 -19.34
C ARG A 868 -40.35 -1.60 -17.85
N MET A 869 -39.46 -1.05 -17.03
CA MET A 869 -39.50 -1.16 -15.57
C MET A 869 -40.61 -0.31 -14.93
N VAL A 870 -41.07 0.75 -15.61
CA VAL A 870 -42.20 1.59 -15.17
C VAL A 870 -43.12 1.97 -16.33
N GLU A 871 -44.40 2.18 -16.04
CA GLU A 871 -45.38 2.69 -17.01
C GLU A 871 -45.31 4.21 -17.21
N SER A 872 -45.86 4.69 -18.34
CA SER A 872 -45.99 6.13 -18.62
C SER A 872 -46.72 6.92 -17.52
N ALA A 873 -47.61 6.28 -16.75
CA ALA A 873 -48.30 6.90 -15.62
C ALA A 873 -47.34 7.39 -14.52
N VAL A 874 -46.22 6.67 -14.30
CA VAL A 874 -45.17 7.08 -13.36
C VAL A 874 -44.44 8.31 -13.89
N ILE A 875 -44.03 8.29 -15.17
CA ILE A 875 -43.34 9.40 -15.83
C ILE A 875 -44.18 10.69 -15.77
N PHE A 876 -45.46 10.63 -16.13
CA PHE A 876 -46.34 11.80 -16.06
C PHE A 876 -46.55 12.28 -14.62
N ARG A 877 -46.68 11.39 -13.63
CA ARG A 877 -46.78 11.77 -12.21
C ARG A 877 -45.53 12.53 -11.74
N THR A 878 -44.34 12.08 -12.11
CA THR A 878 -43.08 12.76 -11.78
C THR A 878 -42.95 14.11 -12.50
N LEU A 879 -43.26 14.16 -13.80
CA LEU A 879 -43.27 15.40 -14.59
C LEU A 879 -44.19 16.47 -13.98
N TYR A 880 -45.43 16.12 -13.64
CA TYR A 880 -46.35 17.05 -12.95
C TYR A 880 -45.83 17.44 -11.56
N SER A 881 -45.18 16.53 -10.83
CA SER A 881 -44.60 16.87 -9.51
C SER A 881 -43.50 17.94 -9.60
N PHE A 882 -42.70 17.97 -10.68
CA PHE A 882 -41.67 19.01 -10.85
C PHE A 882 -42.24 20.42 -10.93
N ILE A 883 -43.46 20.59 -11.46
CA ILE A 883 -44.11 21.89 -11.67
C ILE A 883 -45.24 22.20 -10.66
N THR A 884 -45.51 21.30 -9.70
CA THR A 884 -46.54 21.49 -8.67
C THR A 884 -46.03 21.30 -7.24
N PHE A 885 -45.04 20.43 -7.00
CA PHE A 885 -44.59 20.12 -5.65
C PHE A 885 -43.87 21.32 -5.02
N GLY A 886 -44.49 21.91 -3.99
CA GLY A 886 -44.00 23.12 -3.35
C GLY A 886 -44.01 24.35 -4.27
N VAL A 887 -44.86 24.40 -5.31
CA VAL A 887 -45.04 25.56 -6.19
C VAL A 887 -46.38 26.23 -5.84
N ASN A 888 -46.40 27.54 -5.66
CA ASN A 888 -47.62 28.27 -5.31
C ASN A 888 -48.55 28.36 -6.54
N THR A 889 -49.86 28.23 -6.33
CA THR A 889 -50.86 28.13 -7.43
C THR A 889 -51.08 29.42 -8.22
N ASP A 890 -50.62 30.55 -7.69
CA ASP A 890 -50.62 31.87 -8.33
C ASP A 890 -49.33 32.15 -9.14
N GLY A 891 -48.31 31.29 -9.01
CA GLY A 891 -46.98 31.49 -9.60
C GLY A 891 -46.02 32.30 -8.73
N SER A 892 -46.39 32.67 -7.50
CA SER A 892 -45.49 33.35 -6.56
C SER A 892 -44.36 32.42 -6.07
N SER A 893 -43.26 33.02 -5.61
CA SER A 893 -42.09 32.27 -5.14
C SER A 893 -42.35 31.53 -3.83
N SER A 894 -41.74 30.36 -3.67
CA SER A 894 -41.86 29.53 -2.47
C SER A 894 -40.48 29.15 -1.89
N ALA A 895 -40.47 28.54 -0.70
CA ALA A 895 -39.24 28.03 -0.09
C ALA A 895 -38.59 26.88 -0.88
N LEU A 896 -39.37 26.07 -1.62
CA LEU A 896 -38.88 24.94 -2.43
C LEU A 896 -38.73 25.27 -3.91
N ASP A 897 -39.10 26.49 -4.31
CA ASP A 897 -38.89 27.03 -5.65
C ASP A 897 -38.68 28.57 -5.64
N PRO A 898 -37.56 29.06 -5.05
CA PRO A 898 -37.25 30.49 -4.97
C PRO A 898 -36.96 31.11 -6.37
N PRO A 899 -36.93 32.44 -6.51
CA PRO A 899 -37.03 33.10 -7.83
C PRO A 899 -36.03 32.64 -8.89
N GLU A 900 -34.73 32.73 -8.60
CA GLU A 900 -33.64 32.35 -9.51
C GLU A 900 -33.48 30.83 -9.71
N HIS A 901 -34.20 30.02 -8.93
CA HIS A 901 -34.05 28.56 -8.96
C HIS A 901 -34.79 27.93 -10.15
N LEU A 902 -34.10 27.84 -11.29
CA LEU A 902 -34.65 27.29 -12.55
C LEU A 902 -34.48 25.78 -12.72
N PHE A 903 -34.00 25.05 -11.70
CA PHE A 903 -33.59 23.64 -11.85
C PHE A 903 -34.75 22.67 -12.13
N ARG A 904 -35.99 22.99 -11.72
CA ARG A 904 -37.18 22.19 -12.09
C ARG A 904 -37.34 22.05 -13.62
N ILE A 905 -36.99 23.10 -14.37
CA ILE A 905 -37.04 23.12 -15.84
C ILE A 905 -36.06 22.09 -16.41
N ARG A 906 -34.83 22.05 -15.87
CA ARG A 906 -33.78 21.10 -16.30
C ARG A 906 -34.17 19.64 -16.01
N LEU A 907 -34.87 19.39 -14.89
CA LEU A 907 -35.40 18.07 -14.55
C LEU A 907 -36.52 17.62 -15.50
N VAL A 908 -37.43 18.52 -15.88
CA VAL A 908 -38.46 18.25 -16.90
C VAL A 908 -37.80 17.90 -18.25
N CYS A 909 -36.88 18.74 -18.74
CA CYS A 909 -36.19 18.50 -20.01
C CYS A 909 -35.43 17.17 -20.00
N THR A 910 -34.68 16.86 -18.91
CA THR A 910 -33.94 15.58 -18.76
C THR A 910 -34.82 14.34 -18.96
N ILE A 911 -36.06 14.33 -18.45
CA ILE A 911 -37.01 13.23 -18.66
C ILE A 911 -37.55 13.24 -20.09
N LEU A 912 -37.92 14.41 -20.60
CA LEU A 912 -38.47 14.60 -21.95
C LEU A 912 -37.47 14.18 -23.05
N ASP A 913 -36.21 14.58 -22.95
CA ASP A 913 -35.12 14.17 -23.86
C ASP A 913 -34.82 12.67 -23.81
N THR A 914 -35.16 12.02 -22.68
CA THR A 914 -34.86 10.59 -22.46
C THR A 914 -35.97 9.66 -22.94
N CYS A 915 -37.24 10.03 -22.76
CA CYS A 915 -38.37 9.16 -23.05
C CYS A 915 -39.57 9.85 -23.73
N GLY A 916 -39.56 11.19 -23.85
CA GLY A 916 -40.66 11.97 -24.43
C GLY A 916 -40.95 11.63 -25.89
N GLN A 917 -39.94 11.18 -26.65
CA GLN A 917 -40.10 10.73 -28.03
C GLN A 917 -41.06 9.53 -28.19
N TYR A 918 -41.28 8.74 -27.12
CA TYR A 918 -42.22 7.62 -27.10
C TYR A 918 -43.66 8.05 -26.75
N PHE A 919 -43.91 9.35 -26.56
CA PHE A 919 -45.24 9.94 -26.34
C PHE A 919 -45.74 10.67 -27.60
N ASP A 920 -45.53 10.07 -28.77
CA ASP A 920 -45.93 10.60 -30.09
C ASP A 920 -47.36 10.22 -30.51
N ARG A 921 -47.93 9.14 -29.95
CA ARG A 921 -49.21 8.53 -30.37
C ARG A 921 -50.21 8.33 -29.22
N GLY A 922 -51.48 8.14 -29.59
CA GLY A 922 -52.54 7.67 -28.70
C GLY A 922 -52.75 8.52 -27.43
N SER A 923 -53.03 7.84 -26.32
CA SER A 923 -53.32 8.50 -25.04
C SER A 923 -52.09 9.14 -24.38
N SER A 924 -50.88 8.61 -24.60
CA SER A 924 -49.63 9.23 -24.12
C SER A 924 -49.33 10.54 -24.85
N LYS A 925 -49.67 10.65 -26.15
CA LYS A 925 -49.65 11.92 -26.88
C LYS A 925 -50.50 12.98 -26.20
N ARG A 926 -51.81 12.71 -25.95
CA ARG A 926 -52.70 13.69 -25.26
C ARG A 926 -52.14 14.07 -23.89
N LYS A 927 -51.66 13.09 -23.09
CA LYS A 927 -51.05 13.37 -21.77
C LYS A 927 -49.83 14.29 -21.85
N LEU A 928 -48.94 14.11 -22.83
CA LEU A 928 -47.80 14.99 -23.04
C LEU A 928 -48.24 16.38 -23.55
N ASP A 929 -49.16 16.44 -24.51
CA ASP A 929 -49.66 17.71 -25.04
C ASP A 929 -50.28 18.57 -23.92
N CYS A 930 -51.10 17.96 -23.04
CA CYS A 930 -51.64 18.61 -21.85
C CYS A 930 -50.54 19.04 -20.86
N PHE A 931 -49.56 18.17 -20.58
CA PHE A 931 -48.46 18.51 -19.67
C PHE A 931 -47.63 19.70 -20.17
N LEU A 932 -47.34 19.78 -21.48
CA LEU A 932 -46.57 20.87 -22.06
C LEU A 932 -47.29 22.23 -21.96
N VAL A 933 -48.62 22.25 -21.96
CA VAL A 933 -49.41 23.47 -21.69
C VAL A 933 -49.22 23.94 -20.23
N TYR A 934 -49.31 23.05 -19.25
CA TYR A 934 -49.01 23.37 -17.84
C TYR A 934 -47.53 23.77 -17.62
N PHE A 935 -46.59 23.09 -18.29
CA PHE A 935 -45.16 23.40 -18.21
C PHE A 935 -44.83 24.78 -18.77
N GLN A 936 -45.46 25.20 -19.88
CA GLN A 936 -45.33 26.57 -20.38
C GLN A 936 -45.85 27.61 -19.40
N ARG A 937 -46.97 27.37 -18.69
CA ARG A 937 -47.43 28.28 -17.63
C ARG A 937 -46.41 28.37 -16.50
N TYR A 938 -45.84 27.24 -16.07
CA TYR A 938 -44.78 27.22 -15.06
C TYR A 938 -43.52 27.99 -15.48
N VAL A 939 -43.03 27.80 -16.71
CA VAL A 939 -41.91 28.58 -17.27
C VAL A 939 -42.23 30.08 -17.25
N TRP A 940 -43.43 30.47 -17.68
CA TRP A 940 -43.83 31.88 -17.69
C TRP A 940 -44.03 32.48 -16.29
N TRP A 941 -44.45 31.71 -15.30
CA TRP A 941 -44.39 32.14 -13.89
C TRP A 941 -42.96 32.46 -13.48
N LYS A 942 -41.99 31.56 -13.72
CA LYS A 942 -40.57 31.82 -13.37
C LYS A 942 -40.01 33.04 -14.11
N LYS A 943 -40.36 33.26 -15.38
CA LYS A 943 -39.93 34.43 -16.17
C LYS A 943 -40.50 35.77 -15.68
N ASN A 944 -41.69 35.76 -15.07
CA ASN A 944 -42.42 36.97 -14.68
C ASN A 944 -42.17 37.35 -13.20
N LEU A 945 -41.07 36.89 -12.60
CA LEU A 945 -40.66 37.27 -11.25
C LEU A 945 -39.77 38.52 -11.29
N ASP A 946 -39.97 39.45 -10.34
CA ASP A 946 -39.35 40.78 -10.32
C ASP A 946 -37.80 40.81 -10.27
N VAL A 947 -37.17 39.66 -10.02
CA VAL A 947 -35.70 39.50 -10.07
C VAL A 947 -35.16 39.65 -11.51
N TRP A 948 -35.95 39.33 -12.53
CA TRP A 948 -35.51 39.40 -13.93
C TRP A 948 -35.71 40.82 -14.48
N THR A 949 -34.59 41.50 -14.70
CA THR A 949 -34.54 42.90 -15.13
C THR A 949 -33.70 43.03 -16.41
N LYS A 950 -33.47 44.26 -16.90
CA LYS A 950 -32.58 44.50 -18.04
C LYS A 950 -31.11 44.20 -17.70
N ASP A 951 -30.73 44.48 -16.46
CA ASP A 951 -29.36 44.31 -15.96
C ASP A 951 -29.13 42.90 -15.38
N HIS A 952 -30.21 42.19 -15.03
CA HIS A 952 -30.21 40.78 -14.65
C HIS A 952 -31.26 39.99 -15.47
N PRO A 953 -30.99 39.68 -16.76
CA PRO A 953 -31.95 39.03 -17.63
C PRO A 953 -32.12 37.53 -17.31
N PHE A 954 -33.27 36.97 -17.70
CA PHE A 954 -33.52 35.53 -17.59
C PHE A 954 -32.46 34.72 -18.38
N PRO A 955 -31.88 33.63 -17.83
CA PRO A 955 -30.77 32.92 -18.46
C PRO A 955 -31.14 32.29 -19.81
N ILE A 956 -30.52 32.78 -20.89
CA ILE A 956 -30.86 32.40 -22.26
C ILE A 956 -30.60 30.92 -22.58
N ASP A 957 -29.63 30.29 -21.90
CA ASP A 957 -29.35 28.85 -22.02
C ASP A 957 -30.53 27.98 -21.56
N ILE A 958 -31.36 28.48 -20.62
CA ILE A 958 -32.58 27.80 -20.18
C ILE A 958 -33.67 27.95 -21.25
N ASP A 959 -33.73 29.09 -21.94
CA ASP A 959 -34.68 29.31 -23.04
C ASP A 959 -34.35 28.47 -24.27
N TYR A 960 -33.08 28.33 -24.63
CA TYR A 960 -32.67 27.38 -25.67
C TYR A 960 -33.00 25.94 -25.25
N MET A 961 -32.68 25.53 -24.02
CA MET A 961 -33.00 24.18 -23.51
C MET A 961 -34.51 23.86 -23.58
N ILE A 962 -35.38 24.80 -23.21
CA ILE A 962 -36.84 24.63 -23.34
C ILE A 962 -37.24 24.53 -24.82
N THR A 963 -36.71 25.41 -25.66
CA THR A 963 -37.03 25.47 -27.10
C THR A 963 -36.62 24.19 -27.80
N ASP A 964 -35.37 23.76 -27.64
CA ASP A 964 -34.82 22.53 -28.23
C ASP A 964 -35.65 21.30 -27.82
N THR A 965 -35.98 21.16 -26.53
CA THR A 965 -36.79 20.04 -26.01
C THR A 965 -38.20 20.04 -26.62
N LEU A 966 -38.86 21.20 -26.67
CA LEU A 966 -40.25 21.30 -27.15
C LEU A 966 -40.35 21.20 -28.67
N GLU A 967 -39.40 21.76 -29.42
CA GLU A 967 -39.35 21.62 -30.88
C GLU A 967 -39.02 20.18 -31.29
N LEU A 968 -38.07 19.51 -30.61
CA LEU A 968 -37.76 18.09 -30.85
C LEU A 968 -38.98 17.19 -30.66
N LEU A 969 -39.75 17.39 -29.59
CA LEU A 969 -40.93 16.57 -29.28
C LEU A 969 -42.19 16.98 -30.05
N ARG A 970 -42.32 18.26 -30.42
CA ARG A 970 -43.49 18.84 -31.09
C ARG A 970 -43.09 20.00 -32.04
N PRO A 971 -42.57 19.72 -33.25
CA PRO A 971 -42.16 20.73 -34.24
C PRO A 971 -43.27 21.65 -34.79
N LYS A 972 -44.49 21.58 -34.24
CA LYS A 972 -45.67 22.36 -34.63
C LYS A 972 -46.39 22.97 -33.42
N MET A 973 -45.87 22.81 -32.20
CA MET A 973 -46.46 23.37 -30.99
C MET A 973 -46.08 24.85 -30.89
N LYS A 974 -47.08 25.71 -30.68
CA LYS A 974 -46.84 27.15 -30.53
C LYS A 974 -46.28 27.43 -29.13
N LEU A 975 -45.04 27.90 -29.07
CA LEU A 975 -44.47 28.46 -27.85
C LEU A 975 -45.21 29.75 -27.46
N CYS A 976 -45.53 29.88 -26.18
CA CYS A 976 -46.20 31.06 -25.63
C CYS A 976 -45.24 32.24 -25.55
N ASN A 977 -45.67 33.42 -26.00
CA ASN A 977 -44.88 34.65 -25.99
C ASN A 977 -45.19 35.57 -24.80
N SER A 978 -46.08 35.15 -23.88
CA SER A 978 -46.36 35.87 -22.63
C SER A 978 -47.04 34.98 -21.59
N LEU A 979 -46.96 35.37 -20.31
CA LEU A 979 -47.71 34.74 -19.21
C LEU A 979 -49.23 34.77 -19.45
N ASN A 980 -49.76 35.84 -20.06
CA ASN A 980 -51.18 35.94 -20.43
C ASN A 980 -51.58 34.88 -21.48
N GLU A 981 -50.70 34.55 -22.42
CA GLU A 981 -50.95 33.51 -23.41
C GLU A 981 -50.87 32.10 -22.80
N ALA A 982 -49.85 31.83 -21.98
CA ALA A 982 -49.71 30.54 -21.30
C ALA A 982 -50.86 30.29 -20.29
N THR A 983 -51.32 31.32 -19.59
CA THR A 983 -52.47 31.23 -18.68
C THR A 983 -53.77 30.94 -19.45
N ARG A 984 -53.98 31.56 -20.62
CA ARG A 984 -55.14 31.26 -21.48
C ARG A 984 -55.11 29.82 -21.99
N GLN A 985 -53.98 29.33 -22.50
CA GLN A 985 -53.89 27.93 -22.96
C GLN A 985 -54.27 26.93 -21.86
N VAL A 986 -53.89 27.21 -20.60
CA VAL A 986 -54.33 26.36 -19.48
C VAL A 986 -55.81 26.56 -19.14
N GLN A 987 -56.36 27.77 -19.17
CA GLN A 987 -57.81 28.02 -18.98
C GLN A 987 -58.68 27.40 -20.08
N ASP A 988 -58.16 27.29 -21.30
CA ASP A 988 -58.82 26.60 -22.41
C ASP A 988 -58.84 25.09 -22.17
N LEU A 989 -57.69 24.52 -21.75
CA LEU A 989 -57.55 23.10 -21.40
C LEU A 989 -58.35 22.70 -20.14
N GLU A 990 -58.38 23.56 -19.12
CA GLU A 990 -59.17 23.34 -17.89
C GLU A 990 -60.68 23.40 -18.17
N ARG A 991 -61.12 24.17 -19.19
CA ARG A 991 -62.50 24.12 -19.69
C ARG A 991 -62.79 22.85 -20.48
N GLU A 992 -61.87 22.39 -21.35
CA GLU A 992 -62.00 21.07 -21.99
C GLU A 992 -62.18 19.93 -20.97
N PHE A 993 -61.57 20.02 -19.78
CA PHE A 993 -61.75 19.05 -18.69
C PHE A 993 -63.00 19.25 -17.81
N LEU A 994 -63.70 20.38 -17.95
CA LEU A 994 -65.01 20.62 -17.32
C LEU A 994 -66.17 20.25 -18.25
N ASP A 995 -65.95 20.33 -19.57
CA ASP A 995 -66.91 20.02 -20.63
C ASP A 995 -66.86 18.54 -21.11
N SER A 996 -65.98 17.68 -20.55
CA SER A 996 -65.76 16.27 -20.99
C SER A 996 -65.73 15.24 -19.85
#